data_AF-M0LHT8-F1
#
_entry.id   AF-M0LHT8-F1
#
_cell.length_a   1.000
_cell.length_b   1.000
_cell.length_c   1.000
_cell.angle_alpha   90.00
_cell.angle_beta   90.00
_cell.angle_gamma   90.00
#
_symmetry.space_group_name_H-M   'P 1'
#
loop_
_entity.id
_entity.type
_entity.pdbx_description
1 polymer ?
#
loop_
_entity_poly.entity_id
_entity_poly.type
_entity_poly.pdbx_seq_one_letter_code
_entity_poly.pdbx_strand_id
1 'polypeptide(L)'
;MARELATRFAPALYFDVHEPWFPTDPRPYASERDGQTVVGGFDAFDGYHEQYEGSNPPNPTVFYHAVEYEESPLAVVQFWCYSVFDQFTTNFHWHDWEVLHVFVDTETGEPQLYVASSHSRSVPNNEFLDPDPGTTPRILSELGSHSSTLSVNDVPDHFQRVGIEDLLADITNTAIEGVEDVVDAEIPIAYGLPRDEGSRLPYLVPAYEGEPIYDNERLPSVSSASLIDAELTVRSYDALTSPPTDLPTRETGLVFRHGDQADDTDVQYELVSSDEVEHIAEFIGPQLSFEFDVPDVLEDAIAGHITATEAPWNQPRYENPAVDITVSHHREALADRYDVIGEPRSINTVVSRITEAVTSDEAPENEGVTTVESSVESVVLFESDPEAAPTFDGVAVVRDVPAGDHRLTVNGAGRAPHSERVAVSDDETVTAAGVGGEIPLVARDHATKVELGDETGTTDLSRVAVEDDFAGRLYESAVEGNDAVYVHTGGAYTTEVRDSDDAVGAYRINPPADPGSAVRIERPETGKASLAEFVANVAEETRVEVSSQGDDADNNGSENAVQGLERALAAVVEAARRAAERGRAGERGNADKQLETVVERLQRVEDRLAEARNDLPEPVARATNNRLKQADRRTEQARNETKL
;
A
#
# COMPACT_ATOMS: atom_id res chain seq x y z
N MET A 1 -20.69 -24.63 29.68
CA MET A 1 -20.28 -24.62 28.27
C MET A 1 -19.38 -23.44 27.97
N ALA A 2 -19.87 -22.18 28.01
CA ALA A 2 -19.06 -20.96 27.77
C ALA A 2 -17.66 -20.97 28.43
N ARG A 3 -17.59 -21.04 29.78
CA ARG A 3 -16.31 -21.10 30.50
C ARG A 3 -15.42 -22.29 30.14
N GLU A 4 -16.01 -23.43 29.82
CA GLU A 4 -15.26 -24.64 29.46
C GLU A 4 -14.62 -24.51 28.07
N LEU A 5 -15.38 -24.00 27.10
CA LEU A 5 -14.86 -23.67 25.77
C LEU A 5 -13.82 -22.54 25.85
N ALA A 6 -14.08 -21.50 26.64
CA ALA A 6 -13.14 -20.40 26.85
C ALA A 6 -11.81 -20.88 27.45
N THR A 7 -11.83 -21.73 28.48
CA THR A 7 -10.60 -22.30 29.04
C THR A 7 -9.88 -23.20 28.02
N ARG A 8 -10.62 -23.95 27.18
CA ARG A 8 -10.02 -24.83 26.17
C ARG A 8 -9.33 -24.07 25.04
N PHE A 9 -9.95 -22.99 24.57
CA PHE A 9 -9.49 -22.22 23.40
C PHE A 9 -8.77 -20.91 23.80
N ALA A 10 -8.44 -20.73 25.07
CA ALA A 10 -7.75 -19.54 25.56
C ALA A 10 -6.46 -19.31 24.74
N PRO A 11 -6.32 -18.18 24.04
CA PRO A 11 -5.22 -17.98 23.09
C PRO A 11 -3.88 -17.79 23.79
N ALA A 12 -2.80 -18.15 23.10
CA ALA A 12 -1.48 -17.61 23.39
C ALA A 12 -1.29 -16.30 22.62
N LEU A 13 -0.75 -15.28 23.27
CA LEU A 13 -0.50 -13.98 22.64
C LEU A 13 1.01 -13.73 22.61
N TYR A 14 1.54 -13.43 21.43
CA TYR A 14 2.94 -13.14 21.19
C TYR A 14 3.08 -11.67 20.83
N PHE A 15 3.98 -10.96 21.50
CA PHE A 15 4.19 -9.53 21.31
C PHE A 15 5.56 -9.22 20.71
N ASP A 16 5.71 -8.00 20.20
CA ASP A 16 7.01 -7.47 19.80
C ASP A 16 7.87 -7.11 21.03
N VAL A 17 9.19 -7.21 20.88
CA VAL A 17 10.14 -6.82 21.92
C VAL A 17 10.03 -5.34 22.31
N HIS A 18 9.51 -4.51 21.40
CA HIS A 18 9.28 -3.08 21.63
C HIS A 18 7.86 -2.75 22.11
N GLU A 19 6.98 -3.73 22.34
CA GLU A 19 5.58 -3.50 22.77
C GLU A 19 5.51 -2.96 24.22
N PRO A 20 4.93 -1.76 24.44
CA PRO A 20 4.75 -1.24 25.80
C PRO A 20 3.37 -1.54 26.41
N TRP A 21 2.33 -1.84 25.62
CA TRP A 21 0.94 -1.97 26.09
C TRP A 21 0.41 -3.39 25.88
N PHE A 22 0.35 -4.13 26.98
CA PHE A 22 -0.16 -5.49 26.97
C PHE A 22 -1.62 -5.54 27.46
N PRO A 23 -2.38 -6.59 27.11
CA PRO A 23 -3.75 -6.78 27.57
C PRO A 23 -3.87 -6.71 29.09
N THR A 24 -4.73 -5.82 29.60
CA THR A 24 -4.86 -5.51 31.02
C THR A 24 -6.33 -5.38 31.46
N ASP A 25 -6.57 -5.33 32.76
CA ASP A 25 -7.89 -5.08 33.34
C ASP A 25 -8.18 -3.57 33.37
N PRO A 26 -9.27 -3.07 32.73
CA PRO A 26 -9.61 -1.65 32.75
C PRO A 26 -10.20 -1.17 34.09
N ARG A 27 -10.71 -2.06 34.93
CA ARG A 27 -11.48 -1.72 36.15
C ARG A 27 -10.71 -0.86 37.17
N PRO A 28 -9.40 -1.05 37.40
CA PRO A 28 -8.61 -0.18 38.28
C PRO A 28 -8.58 1.29 37.84
N TYR A 29 -8.84 1.56 36.56
CA TYR A 29 -8.80 2.90 35.96
C TYR A 29 -10.18 3.54 35.80
N ALA A 30 -11.24 2.83 36.19
CA ALA A 30 -12.61 3.29 36.06
C ALA A 30 -12.95 4.38 37.09
N SER A 31 -13.71 5.38 36.66
CA SER A 31 -14.22 6.46 37.49
C SER A 31 -15.70 6.73 37.22
N GLU A 32 -16.37 7.45 38.14
CA GLU A 32 -17.77 7.83 37.98
C GLU A 32 -17.88 9.23 37.38
N ARG A 33 -18.54 9.34 36.21
CA ARG A 33 -18.81 10.60 35.53
C ARG A 33 -20.29 10.68 35.16
N ASP A 34 -20.96 11.75 35.56
CA ASP A 34 -22.39 11.99 35.31
C ASP A 34 -23.32 10.81 35.73
N GLY A 35 -22.89 10.01 36.70
CA GLY A 35 -23.62 8.84 37.22
C GLY A 35 -23.44 7.56 36.40
N GLN A 36 -22.44 7.53 35.52
CA GLN A 36 -22.03 6.36 34.76
C GLN A 36 -20.56 6.02 35.06
N THR A 37 -20.25 4.74 35.10
CA THR A 37 -18.87 4.25 35.18
C THR A 37 -18.20 4.42 33.82
N VAL A 38 -17.08 5.13 33.76
CA VAL A 38 -16.30 5.38 32.53
C VAL A 38 -14.83 5.12 32.77
N VAL A 39 -14.08 4.80 31.72
CA VAL A 39 -12.62 4.70 31.77
C VAL A 39 -12.04 5.84 30.93
N GLY A 40 -11.27 6.73 31.57
CA GLY A 40 -10.66 7.87 30.90
C GLY A 40 -9.26 7.56 30.38
N GLY A 41 -8.93 8.02 29.17
CA GLY A 41 -7.66 7.76 28.50
C GLY A 41 -6.45 8.17 29.33
N PHE A 42 -6.48 9.38 29.92
CA PHE A 42 -5.44 9.83 30.82
C PHE A 42 -5.30 8.94 32.07
N ASP A 43 -6.42 8.57 32.68
CA ASP A 43 -6.43 7.81 33.93
C ASP A 43 -5.92 6.37 33.69
N ALA A 44 -6.31 5.77 32.57
CA ALA A 44 -5.85 4.45 32.16
C ALA A 44 -4.38 4.44 31.75
N PHE A 45 -3.96 5.39 30.91
CA PHE A 45 -2.59 5.43 30.40
C PHE A 45 -1.57 5.76 31.50
N ASP A 46 -1.84 6.79 32.33
CA ASP A 46 -0.96 7.11 33.46
C ASP A 46 -0.98 5.98 34.51
N GLY A 47 -2.17 5.48 34.84
CA GLY A 47 -2.34 4.44 35.85
C GLY A 47 -1.69 3.10 35.46
N TYR A 48 -1.65 2.76 34.18
CA TYR A 48 -0.92 1.60 33.67
C TYR A 48 0.58 1.75 33.89
N HIS A 49 1.16 2.89 33.48
CA HIS A 49 2.59 3.14 33.64
C HIS A 49 3.00 3.35 35.11
N GLU A 50 2.12 3.87 35.96
CA GLU A 50 2.35 3.92 37.41
C GLU A 50 2.50 2.51 38.01
N GLN A 51 1.73 1.55 37.51
CA GLN A 51 1.71 0.15 37.99
C GLN A 51 2.71 -0.75 37.26
N TYR A 52 3.35 -0.27 36.20
CA TYR A 52 4.28 -1.07 35.40
C TYR A 52 5.61 -1.26 36.14
N GLU A 53 5.90 -2.50 36.56
CA GLU A 53 7.07 -2.80 37.40
C GLU A 53 8.18 -3.49 36.61
N GLY A 54 9.13 -2.69 36.10
CA GLY A 54 10.31 -3.22 35.41
C GLY A 54 9.95 -3.85 34.06
N SER A 55 9.86 -5.18 34.00
CA SER A 55 9.46 -5.94 32.81
C SER A 55 8.15 -6.72 33.02
N ASN A 56 7.39 -6.39 34.06
CA ASN A 56 6.14 -7.06 34.41
C ASN A 56 4.94 -6.16 34.09
N PRO A 57 4.13 -6.52 33.09
CA PRO A 57 2.90 -5.80 32.76
C PRO A 57 1.84 -5.89 33.88
N PRO A 58 1.09 -4.81 34.15
CA PRO A 58 0.11 -4.78 35.23
C PRO A 58 -1.18 -5.53 34.86
N ASN A 59 -1.70 -6.30 35.82
CA ASN A 59 -2.97 -7.05 35.74
C ASN A 59 -3.27 -7.72 34.39
N PRO A 60 -2.38 -8.59 33.85
CA PRO A 60 -2.59 -9.24 32.56
C PRO A 60 -3.95 -9.97 32.50
N THR A 61 -4.84 -9.56 31.59
CA THR A 61 -6.23 -10.05 31.56
C THR A 61 -6.75 -10.21 30.14
N VAL A 62 -7.47 -11.29 29.88
CA VAL A 62 -8.26 -11.52 28.65
C VAL A 62 -9.71 -11.79 29.06
N PHE A 63 -10.64 -11.11 28.40
CA PHE A 63 -12.06 -11.24 28.65
C PHE A 63 -12.70 -12.22 27.67
N TYR A 64 -13.58 -13.10 28.12
CA TYR A 64 -14.32 -13.99 27.23
C TYR A 64 -15.82 -13.73 27.25
N HIS A 65 -16.43 -13.86 26.08
CA HIS A 65 -17.88 -13.88 25.87
C HIS A 65 -18.23 -15.11 25.02
N ALA A 66 -19.43 -15.67 25.17
CA ALA A 66 -19.87 -16.80 24.35
C ALA A 66 -21.25 -16.56 23.77
N VAL A 67 -21.38 -16.76 22.46
CA VAL A 67 -22.61 -16.63 21.70
C VAL A 67 -23.04 -18.02 21.24
N GLU A 68 -24.28 -18.39 21.53
CA GLU A 68 -24.91 -19.62 21.04
C GLU A 68 -25.97 -19.23 20.01
N TYR A 69 -25.91 -19.82 18.80
CA TYR A 69 -26.92 -19.57 17.78
C TYR A 69 -28.18 -20.42 18.02
N GLU A 70 -29.36 -19.79 17.98
CA GLU A 70 -30.62 -20.50 18.18
C GLU A 70 -30.83 -21.56 17.08
N GLU A 71 -31.30 -22.75 17.46
CA GLU A 71 -31.55 -23.88 16.56
C GLU A 71 -30.32 -24.38 15.75
N SER A 72 -29.10 -24.04 16.17
CA SER A 72 -27.85 -24.48 15.53
C SER A 72 -26.88 -25.08 16.55
N PRO A 73 -26.07 -26.10 16.17
CA PRO A 73 -24.98 -26.59 17.01
C PRO A 73 -23.78 -25.64 17.03
N LEU A 74 -23.76 -24.57 16.23
CA LEU A 74 -22.68 -23.61 16.19
C LEU A 74 -22.73 -22.66 17.39
N ALA A 75 -21.60 -22.55 18.10
CA ALA A 75 -21.36 -21.53 19.11
C ALA A 75 -20.06 -20.79 18.79
N VAL A 76 -19.90 -19.58 19.34
CA VAL A 76 -18.69 -18.78 19.19
C VAL A 76 -18.20 -18.37 20.56
N VAL A 77 -16.91 -18.54 20.81
CA VAL A 77 -16.23 -17.94 21.96
C VAL A 77 -15.41 -16.76 21.47
N GLN A 78 -15.66 -15.60 22.04
CA GLN A 78 -14.92 -14.37 21.78
C GLN A 78 -13.88 -14.17 22.88
N PHE A 79 -12.66 -13.80 22.53
CA PHE A 79 -11.60 -13.42 23.45
C PHE A 79 -11.22 -11.96 23.17
N TRP A 80 -11.57 -11.08 24.09
CA TRP A 80 -11.38 -9.64 24.02
C TRP A 80 -10.16 -9.21 24.84
N CYS A 81 -9.24 -8.49 24.21
CA CYS A 81 -7.99 -7.99 24.77
C CYS A 81 -8.05 -6.46 24.86
N TYR A 82 -7.93 -5.89 26.07
CA TYR A 82 -7.92 -4.45 26.28
C TYR A 82 -6.50 -3.92 26.50
N SER A 83 -6.04 -3.02 25.63
CA SER A 83 -4.83 -2.23 25.84
C SER A 83 -5.18 -0.79 26.21
N VAL A 84 -4.34 -0.12 27.00
CA VAL A 84 -4.63 1.24 27.47
C VAL A 84 -4.41 2.32 26.40
N PHE A 85 -3.68 1.99 25.34
CA PHE A 85 -3.25 2.93 24.31
C PHE A 85 -2.90 2.18 23.04
N ASP A 86 -3.17 2.79 21.88
CA ASP A 86 -2.71 2.37 20.54
C ASP A 86 -1.79 3.47 19.99
N GLN A 87 -0.58 3.09 19.56
CA GLN A 87 0.32 3.95 18.80
C GLN A 87 0.69 3.28 17.47
N PHE A 88 -0.09 3.54 16.43
CA PHE A 88 0.24 3.20 15.05
C PHE A 88 0.65 4.43 14.22
N THR A 89 1.01 4.22 12.96
CA THR A 89 1.53 5.29 12.07
C THR A 89 0.46 6.29 11.68
N THR A 90 -0.75 5.83 11.41
CA THR A 90 -1.89 6.67 10.99
C THR A 90 -3.11 6.51 11.89
N ASN A 91 -3.01 5.68 12.94
CA ASN A 91 -4.05 5.40 13.92
C ASN A 91 -3.39 5.48 15.30
N PHE A 92 -3.76 6.41 16.16
CA PHE A 92 -3.25 6.40 17.53
C PHE A 92 -4.30 6.97 18.45
N HIS A 93 -4.70 6.18 19.44
CA HIS A 93 -5.82 6.55 20.28
C HIS A 93 -5.70 6.00 21.69
N TRP A 94 -6.48 6.61 22.56
CA TRP A 94 -6.72 6.10 23.90
C TRP A 94 -7.54 4.82 23.83
N HIS A 95 -7.17 3.85 24.65
CA HIS A 95 -7.84 2.55 24.72
C HIS A 95 -7.75 1.78 23.41
N ASP A 96 -7.74 0.46 23.52
CA ASP A 96 -7.83 -0.40 22.36
C ASP A 96 -8.44 -1.74 22.74
N TRP A 97 -9.22 -2.32 21.85
CA TRP A 97 -9.94 -3.58 22.06
C TRP A 97 -9.82 -4.47 20.82
N GLU A 98 -9.04 -5.53 20.96
CA GLU A 98 -8.87 -6.56 19.94
C GLU A 98 -9.65 -7.83 20.28
N VAL A 99 -10.08 -8.59 19.27
CA VAL A 99 -10.89 -9.80 19.46
C VAL A 99 -10.45 -10.97 18.59
N LEU A 100 -10.41 -12.15 19.21
CA LEU A 100 -10.39 -13.45 18.54
C LEU A 100 -11.76 -14.13 18.68
N HIS A 101 -12.40 -14.45 17.57
CA HIS A 101 -13.57 -15.34 17.52
C HIS A 101 -13.15 -16.77 17.21
N VAL A 102 -13.60 -17.71 18.04
CA VAL A 102 -13.45 -19.14 17.84
C VAL A 102 -14.83 -19.75 17.62
N PHE A 103 -15.15 -20.07 16.36
CA PHE A 103 -16.37 -20.77 15.99
C PHE A 103 -16.20 -22.26 16.30
N VAL A 104 -17.13 -22.85 17.05
CA VAL A 104 -17.06 -24.24 17.53
C VAL A 104 -18.38 -24.94 17.26
N ASP A 105 -18.29 -26.14 16.70
CA ASP A 105 -19.41 -27.06 16.63
C ASP A 105 -19.58 -27.74 17.99
N THR A 106 -20.70 -27.50 18.67
CA THR A 106 -20.93 -28.00 20.04
C THR A 106 -21.31 -29.48 20.11
N GLU A 107 -21.65 -30.12 18.98
CA GLU A 107 -21.93 -31.56 18.92
C GLU A 107 -20.63 -32.38 18.86
N THR A 108 -19.65 -31.89 18.09
CA THR A 108 -18.33 -32.52 17.93
C THR A 108 -17.29 -32.00 18.92
N GLY A 109 -17.44 -30.74 19.35
CA GLY A 109 -16.44 -30.00 20.08
C GLY A 109 -15.25 -29.55 19.20
N GLU A 110 -15.37 -29.60 17.88
CA GLU A 110 -14.30 -29.21 16.96
C GLU A 110 -14.42 -27.73 16.56
N PRO A 111 -13.31 -26.97 16.57
CA PRO A 111 -13.32 -25.61 16.04
C PRO A 111 -13.52 -25.64 14.51
N GLN A 112 -14.33 -24.72 14.01
CA GLN A 112 -14.72 -24.63 12.59
C GLN A 112 -14.01 -23.48 11.87
N LEU A 113 -13.76 -22.38 12.59
CA LEU A 113 -13.15 -21.17 12.04
C LEU A 113 -12.53 -20.35 13.18
N TYR A 114 -11.32 -19.85 12.97
CA TYR A 114 -10.75 -18.76 13.76
C TYR A 114 -10.84 -17.47 12.95
N VAL A 115 -11.24 -16.38 13.63
CA VAL A 115 -11.28 -15.03 13.06
C VAL A 115 -10.64 -14.09 14.07
N ALA A 116 -9.47 -13.56 13.76
CA ALA A 116 -8.81 -12.52 14.55
C ALA A 116 -9.04 -11.15 13.89
N SER A 117 -9.51 -10.18 14.68
CA SER A 117 -9.83 -8.85 14.18
C SER A 117 -8.59 -8.10 13.71
N SER A 118 -8.80 -7.21 12.74
CA SER A 118 -7.72 -6.40 12.20
C SER A 118 -8.21 -5.01 11.83
N HIS A 119 -8.10 -4.04 12.76
CA HIS A 119 -8.42 -2.59 12.71
C HIS A 119 -9.74 -2.14 12.05
N SER A 120 -9.93 -2.44 10.77
CA SER A 120 -10.87 -1.78 9.86
C SER A 120 -11.82 -2.78 9.22
N ARG A 121 -13.04 -2.33 8.88
CA ARG A 121 -13.99 -3.12 8.08
C ARG A 121 -13.60 -3.20 6.61
N SER A 122 -12.73 -2.31 6.15
CA SER A 122 -12.31 -2.18 4.76
C SER A 122 -11.10 -3.06 4.42
N VAL A 123 -10.52 -3.73 5.42
CA VAL A 123 -9.46 -4.72 5.23
C VAL A 123 -9.92 -6.07 5.82
N PRO A 124 -9.60 -7.21 5.19
CA PRO A 124 -10.01 -8.51 5.71
C PRO A 124 -9.40 -8.82 7.07
N ASN A 125 -10.19 -9.51 7.88
CA ASN A 125 -9.71 -10.11 9.13
C ASN A 125 -8.76 -11.28 8.84
N ASN A 126 -7.96 -11.63 9.85
CA ASN A 126 -7.15 -12.84 9.84
C ASN A 126 -8.06 -14.05 10.07
N GLU A 127 -8.25 -14.89 9.06
CA GLU A 127 -9.16 -16.02 9.16
C GLU A 127 -8.51 -17.36 8.84
N PHE A 128 -8.87 -18.40 9.59
CA PHE A 128 -8.39 -19.76 9.36
C PHE A 128 -9.51 -20.79 9.53
N LEU A 129 -9.91 -21.41 8.42
CA LEU A 129 -10.96 -22.42 8.36
C LEU A 129 -10.44 -23.80 8.83
N ASP A 130 -11.27 -24.58 9.51
CA ASP A 130 -10.96 -25.96 9.92
C ASP A 130 -9.64 -26.16 10.70
N PRO A 131 -9.36 -25.37 11.77
CA PRO A 131 -8.16 -25.56 12.58
C PRO A 131 -8.10 -26.92 13.26
N ASP A 132 -6.88 -27.46 13.43
CA ASP A 132 -6.67 -28.71 14.17
C ASP A 132 -7.24 -28.59 15.59
N PRO A 133 -8.18 -29.46 16.02
CA PRO A 133 -8.77 -29.43 17.35
C PRO A 133 -7.78 -29.55 18.52
N GLY A 134 -6.56 -30.03 18.26
CA GLY A 134 -5.45 -30.14 19.20
C GLY A 134 -4.57 -28.88 19.30
N THR A 135 -4.69 -27.94 18.37
CA THR A 135 -3.90 -26.71 18.33
C THR A 135 -4.60 -25.60 19.10
N THR A 136 -3.87 -24.98 20.03
CA THR A 136 -4.34 -23.77 20.72
C THR A 136 -4.24 -22.58 19.76
N PRO A 137 -5.24 -21.68 19.68
CA PRO A 137 -5.10 -20.45 18.92
C PRO A 137 -3.88 -19.66 19.39
N ARG A 138 -3.07 -19.17 18.45
CA ARG A 138 -1.97 -18.24 18.75
C ARG A 138 -2.17 -16.96 17.97
N ILE A 139 -2.01 -15.85 18.67
CA ILE A 139 -2.14 -14.50 18.13
C ILE A 139 -0.76 -13.86 18.16
N LEU A 140 -0.32 -13.39 17.01
CA LEU A 140 0.81 -12.50 16.87
C LEU A 140 0.25 -11.07 16.85
N SER A 141 0.51 -10.32 17.91
CA SER A 141 -0.01 -8.96 18.07
C SER A 141 0.94 -7.97 17.43
N GLU A 142 0.40 -7.10 16.58
CA GLU A 142 1.15 -6.05 15.92
C GLU A 142 1.67 -5.00 16.92
N LEU A 143 2.95 -4.62 16.82
CA LEU A 143 3.54 -3.59 17.68
C LEU A 143 2.71 -2.29 17.63
N GLY A 144 2.27 -1.83 18.79
CA GLY A 144 1.60 -0.55 19.01
C GLY A 144 0.13 -0.53 18.67
N SER A 145 -0.29 -1.24 17.62
CA SER A 145 -1.66 -1.23 17.10
C SER A 145 -2.46 -2.47 17.50
N HIS A 146 -1.77 -3.48 18.02
CA HIS A 146 -2.31 -4.74 18.53
C HIS A 146 -3.08 -5.62 17.53
N SER A 147 -3.16 -5.24 16.25
CA SER A 147 -3.75 -6.04 15.17
C SER A 147 -3.40 -7.51 15.33
N SER A 148 -4.42 -8.34 15.32
CA SER A 148 -4.25 -9.74 15.67
C SER A 148 -4.07 -10.60 14.43
N THR A 149 -2.85 -11.12 14.25
CA THR A 149 -2.55 -12.12 13.22
C THR A 149 -2.62 -13.53 13.81
N LEU A 150 -3.10 -14.52 13.04
CA LEU A 150 -3.13 -15.92 13.49
C LEU A 150 -1.82 -16.63 13.17
N SER A 151 -1.31 -17.42 14.12
CA SER A 151 -0.26 -18.43 13.87
C SER A 151 -0.80 -19.81 14.19
N VAL A 152 -1.10 -20.59 13.17
CA VAL A 152 -1.69 -21.94 13.27
C VAL A 152 -0.76 -23.02 12.72
N ASN A 153 0.37 -22.61 12.14
CA ASN A 153 1.44 -23.46 11.62
C ASN A 153 2.35 -24.08 12.70
N ASP A 154 3.30 -24.90 12.27
CA ASP A 154 4.25 -25.57 13.16
C ASP A 154 5.22 -24.61 13.88
N VAL A 155 5.40 -23.39 13.36
CA VAL A 155 6.29 -22.37 13.92
C VAL A 155 5.46 -21.37 14.74
N PRO A 156 5.45 -21.45 16.08
CA PRO A 156 4.43 -20.78 16.90
C PRO A 156 4.49 -19.25 16.94
N ASP A 157 5.68 -18.68 16.78
CA ASP A 157 5.96 -17.24 16.90
C ASP A 157 6.27 -16.58 15.56
N HIS A 158 6.01 -17.28 14.46
CA HIS A 158 6.22 -16.80 13.11
C HIS A 158 4.95 -16.88 12.26
N PHE A 159 4.85 -15.94 11.31
CA PHE A 159 3.75 -15.89 10.35
C PHE A 159 4.17 -16.38 8.96
N GLN A 160 3.27 -17.07 8.26
CA GLN A 160 3.45 -17.51 6.89
C GLN A 160 2.19 -17.21 6.07
N ARG A 161 2.23 -16.15 5.25
CA ARG A 161 1.15 -15.81 4.31
C ARG A 161 0.88 -16.89 3.28
N VAL A 162 1.95 -17.55 2.82
CA VAL A 162 1.89 -18.62 1.82
C VAL A 162 2.44 -19.91 2.41
N GLY A 163 1.81 -21.03 2.08
CA GLY A 163 2.35 -22.33 2.40
C GLY A 163 3.69 -22.54 1.68
N ILE A 164 4.78 -22.70 2.43
CA ILE A 164 6.09 -23.05 1.88
C ILE A 164 6.31 -24.55 2.06
N GLU A 165 6.67 -25.23 0.96
CA GLU A 165 6.90 -26.67 0.92
C GLU A 165 5.65 -27.49 1.28
N ASP A 166 5.57 -28.10 2.47
CA ASP A 166 4.43 -28.88 2.95
C ASP A 166 3.68 -28.18 4.11
N LEU A 167 4.01 -26.91 4.42
CA LEU A 167 3.35 -26.11 5.46
C LEU A 167 2.09 -25.42 4.91
N LEU A 168 1.02 -25.34 5.71
CA LEU A 168 -0.18 -24.58 5.36
C LEU A 168 0.09 -23.07 5.48
N ALA A 169 -0.66 -22.24 4.78
CA ALA A 169 -0.65 -20.80 5.04
C ALA A 169 -1.30 -20.54 6.41
N ASP A 170 -0.76 -19.61 7.21
CA ASP A 170 -1.35 -19.23 8.50
C ASP A 170 -2.70 -18.51 8.35
N ILE A 171 -3.00 -18.03 7.14
CA ILE A 171 -4.23 -17.35 6.78
C ILE A 171 -4.85 -17.99 5.53
N THR A 172 -6.17 -18.14 5.56
CA THR A 172 -7.06 -18.56 4.47
C THR A 172 -6.88 -19.94 3.83
N ASN A 173 -5.94 -20.79 4.30
CA ASN A 173 -5.71 -22.14 3.78
C ASN A 173 -5.49 -22.25 2.25
N THR A 174 -5.21 -21.13 1.56
CA THR A 174 -5.05 -21.12 0.10
C THR A 174 -3.57 -21.09 -0.26
N ALA A 175 -3.14 -21.98 -1.16
CA ALA A 175 -1.79 -21.98 -1.71
C ALA A 175 -1.74 -21.05 -2.95
N ILE A 176 -0.74 -20.16 -3.00
CA ILE A 176 -0.42 -19.34 -4.18
C ILE A 176 0.59 -20.11 -5.03
N GLU A 177 0.31 -20.37 -6.31
CA GLU A 177 1.23 -21.05 -7.25
C GLU A 177 1.90 -20.09 -8.27
N GLY A 178 1.57 -18.79 -8.30
CA GLY A 178 2.30 -17.80 -9.11
C GLY A 178 1.77 -16.36 -9.08
N VAL A 179 2.44 -15.46 -9.84
CA VAL A 179 2.05 -14.03 -9.98
C VAL A 179 0.71 -13.87 -10.72
N GLU A 180 0.32 -14.85 -11.53
CA GLU A 180 -1.00 -14.89 -12.17
C GLU A 180 -2.14 -15.07 -11.13
N ASP A 181 -1.88 -15.74 -10.00
CA ASP A 181 -2.85 -15.93 -8.90
C ASP A 181 -3.06 -14.66 -8.06
N VAL A 182 -2.14 -13.68 -8.15
CA VAL A 182 -2.27 -12.37 -7.49
C VAL A 182 -3.38 -11.54 -8.14
N VAL A 183 -3.68 -11.79 -9.42
CA VAL A 183 -4.72 -11.08 -10.19
C VAL A 183 -6.02 -11.90 -10.29
N ASP A 184 -5.93 -13.24 -10.34
CA ASP A 184 -7.08 -14.16 -10.52
C ASP A 184 -7.82 -14.57 -9.21
N ALA A 185 -7.69 -13.77 -8.14
CA ALA A 185 -8.67 -13.61 -7.05
C ALA A 185 -8.67 -14.58 -5.84
N GLU A 186 -7.54 -15.16 -5.44
CA GLU A 186 -7.44 -15.77 -4.10
C GLU A 186 -6.13 -15.41 -3.38
N ILE A 187 -5.89 -14.10 -3.19
CA ILE A 187 -4.83 -13.66 -2.29
C ILE A 187 -5.24 -14.07 -0.85
N PRO A 188 -4.39 -14.79 -0.09
CA PRO A 188 -4.48 -14.85 1.36
C PRO A 188 -4.17 -13.44 1.89
N ILE A 189 -5.21 -12.63 2.02
CA ILE A 189 -5.10 -11.24 2.50
C ILE A 189 -5.42 -11.28 3.98
N ALA A 190 -4.42 -10.97 4.81
CA ALA A 190 -4.66 -10.62 6.19
C ALA A 190 -4.00 -9.30 6.54
N TYR A 191 -4.66 -8.57 7.42
CA TYR A 191 -4.16 -7.31 7.95
C TYR A 191 -3.35 -7.53 9.22
N GLY A 192 -2.36 -6.66 9.42
CA GLY A 192 -1.49 -6.63 10.59
C GLY A 192 -0.11 -6.99 10.12
N LEU A 193 0.87 -6.10 10.26
CA LEU A 193 2.22 -6.34 9.77
C LEU A 193 2.79 -7.57 10.46
N PRO A 194 2.84 -8.73 9.80
CA PRO A 194 3.30 -9.92 10.47
C PRO A 194 4.80 -9.71 10.63
N ARG A 195 5.23 -9.74 11.89
CA ARG A 195 6.60 -9.56 12.40
C ARG A 195 7.74 -9.97 11.45
N ASP A 196 7.52 -10.97 10.59
CA ASP A 196 8.51 -11.63 9.74
C ASP A 196 8.49 -11.24 8.25
N GLU A 197 7.56 -10.39 7.80
CA GLU A 197 7.45 -10.04 6.37
C GLU A 197 8.38 -8.91 5.91
N GLY A 198 9.31 -8.48 6.76
CA GLY A 198 10.49 -7.71 6.35
C GLY A 198 10.26 -6.23 6.02
N SER A 199 9.02 -5.81 5.75
CA SER A 199 8.69 -4.39 5.54
C SER A 199 8.75 -3.59 6.85
N ARG A 200 9.28 -2.37 6.75
CA ARG A 200 9.43 -1.47 7.90
C ARG A 200 8.32 -0.43 7.91
N LEU A 201 7.77 -0.16 9.08
CA LEU A 201 6.79 0.89 9.29
C LEU A 201 7.30 1.91 10.33
N PRO A 202 7.46 3.19 9.97
CA PRO A 202 7.84 4.24 10.91
C PRO A 202 6.63 4.73 11.70
N TYR A 203 6.68 4.63 13.03
CA TYR A 203 5.62 5.09 13.92
C TYR A 203 5.67 6.60 14.13
N LEU A 204 4.54 7.19 14.52
CA LEU A 204 4.47 8.61 14.86
C LEU A 204 4.31 8.79 16.36
N VAL A 205 4.86 9.89 16.88
CA VAL A 205 4.69 10.29 18.29
C VAL A 205 3.38 11.07 18.41
N PRO A 206 2.41 10.58 19.20
CA PRO A 206 1.15 11.29 19.41
C PRO A 206 1.38 12.60 20.17
N ALA A 207 0.63 13.63 19.78
CA ALA A 207 0.59 14.92 20.44
C ALA A 207 -0.82 15.21 20.99
N TYR A 208 -0.88 16.11 21.97
CA TYR A 208 -2.14 16.64 22.49
C TYR A 208 -1.94 18.12 22.82
N GLU A 209 -2.85 18.98 22.32
CA GLU A 209 -2.76 20.44 22.43
C GLU A 209 -1.43 21.02 21.88
N GLY A 210 -0.87 20.37 20.85
CA GLY A 210 0.34 20.83 20.14
C GLY A 210 1.68 20.45 20.78
N GLU A 211 1.66 19.65 21.85
CA GLU A 211 2.87 19.13 22.52
C GLU A 211 2.85 17.60 22.54
N PRO A 212 4.01 16.91 22.54
CA PRO A 212 4.06 15.46 22.68
C PRO A 212 3.28 14.97 23.91
N ILE A 213 2.55 13.87 23.76
CA ILE A 213 1.61 13.41 24.79
C ILE A 213 2.28 13.20 26.16
N TYR A 214 3.51 12.71 26.19
CA TYR A 214 4.28 12.45 27.42
C TYR A 214 4.71 13.72 28.18
N ASP A 215 4.60 14.91 27.58
CA ASP A 215 4.90 16.18 28.25
C ASP A 215 3.67 16.76 28.99
N ASN A 216 2.51 16.11 28.89
CA ASN A 216 1.29 16.55 29.53
C ASN A 216 1.34 16.38 31.05
N GLU A 217 1.01 17.43 31.81
CA GLU A 217 1.00 17.44 33.28
C GLU A 217 0.01 16.45 33.94
N ARG A 218 -0.93 15.89 33.18
CA ARG A 218 -1.85 14.82 33.63
C ARG A 218 -1.25 13.41 33.53
N LEU A 219 -0.06 13.25 32.95
CA LEU A 219 0.60 11.96 32.75
C LEU A 219 1.96 11.89 33.47
N PRO A 220 2.04 12.11 34.80
CA PRO A 220 3.30 12.16 35.54
C PRO A 220 4.12 10.86 35.55
N SER A 221 3.49 9.71 35.26
CA SER A 221 4.13 8.40 35.21
C SER A 221 4.59 8.02 33.80
N VAL A 222 4.21 8.80 32.79
CA VAL A 222 4.56 8.58 31.39
C VAL A 222 5.78 9.41 31.03
N SER A 223 6.70 8.81 30.27
CA SER A 223 7.84 9.50 29.67
C SER A 223 7.97 9.15 28.20
N SER A 224 8.93 9.72 27.49
CA SER A 224 9.22 9.30 26.11
C SER A 224 9.54 7.81 25.98
N ALA A 225 10.07 7.18 27.04
CA ALA A 225 10.36 5.74 27.06
C ALA A 225 9.12 4.87 27.36
N SER A 226 7.98 5.48 27.61
CA SER A 226 6.68 4.81 27.80
C SER A 226 5.92 4.63 26.49
N LEU A 227 6.42 5.22 25.39
CA LEU A 227 5.95 5.08 24.02
C LEU A 227 6.83 4.09 23.25
N ILE A 228 6.47 3.80 22.00
CA ILE A 228 7.31 3.05 21.06
C ILE A 228 8.69 3.71 20.93
N ASP A 229 9.73 2.87 20.84
CA ASP A 229 11.13 3.29 20.85
C ASP A 229 11.43 4.38 19.81
N ALA A 230 12.30 5.32 20.18
CA ALA A 230 12.77 6.39 19.31
C ALA A 230 13.45 5.88 18.03
N GLU A 231 14.00 4.66 18.04
CA GLU A 231 14.58 4.02 16.85
C GLU A 231 13.53 3.62 15.81
N LEU A 232 12.26 3.49 16.22
CA LEU A 232 11.13 3.12 15.36
C LEU A 232 10.21 4.29 15.04
N THR A 233 10.38 5.45 15.68
CA THR A 233 9.51 6.63 15.50
C THR A 233 10.13 7.70 14.61
N VAL A 234 9.27 8.40 13.87
CA VAL A 234 9.63 9.57 13.07
C VAL A 234 9.03 10.82 13.70
N ARG A 235 9.87 11.86 13.79
CA ARG A 235 9.59 13.12 14.50
C ARG A 235 9.69 14.38 13.64
N SER A 236 9.82 14.25 12.32
CA SER A 236 9.61 15.39 11.40
C SER A 236 9.41 14.94 9.96
N TYR A 237 8.69 15.75 9.17
CA TYR A 237 8.66 15.59 7.71
C TYR A 237 10.05 15.73 7.07
N ASP A 238 10.96 16.52 7.66
CA ASP A 238 12.34 16.64 7.18
C ASP A 238 13.12 15.31 7.28
N ALA A 239 12.79 14.48 8.28
CA ALA A 239 13.33 13.13 8.41
C ALA A 239 12.78 12.16 7.35
N LEU A 240 11.70 12.54 6.65
CA LEU A 240 11.09 11.80 5.53
C LEU A 240 11.40 12.46 4.19
N THR A 241 12.62 12.98 4.04
CA THR A 241 13.14 13.44 2.74
C THR A 241 13.49 12.29 1.80
N SER A 242 13.80 11.12 2.38
CA SER A 242 14.02 9.85 1.67
C SER A 242 13.41 8.71 2.51
N PRO A 243 13.13 7.54 1.92
CA PRO A 243 12.60 6.40 2.67
C PRO A 243 13.58 5.96 3.78
N PRO A 244 13.10 5.62 4.98
CA PRO A 244 13.97 5.18 6.07
C PRO A 244 14.61 3.80 5.77
N THR A 245 15.94 3.71 5.91
CA THR A 245 16.73 2.51 5.57
C THR A 245 17.36 1.80 6.77
N ASP A 246 17.18 2.32 7.98
CA ASP A 246 17.83 1.82 9.20
C ASP A 246 16.85 1.45 10.32
N LEU A 247 15.55 1.28 10.02
CA LEU A 247 14.57 0.85 11.03
C LEU A 247 14.85 -0.60 11.47
N PRO A 248 14.82 -0.90 12.78
CA PRO A 248 14.96 -2.27 13.28
C PRO A 248 13.92 -3.22 12.68
N THR A 249 14.32 -4.48 12.49
CA THR A 249 13.36 -5.56 12.24
C THR A 249 12.65 -5.91 13.54
N ARG A 250 11.40 -6.37 13.44
CA ARG A 250 10.60 -6.81 14.58
C ARG A 250 11.10 -8.16 15.12
N GLU A 251 11.03 -8.34 16.44
CA GLU A 251 11.56 -9.52 17.15
C GLU A 251 10.65 -9.96 18.30
N THR A 252 10.75 -11.25 18.70
CA THR A 252 9.89 -11.83 19.74
C THR A 252 10.20 -11.30 21.14
N GLY A 253 9.20 -10.60 21.68
CA GLY A 253 9.13 -10.15 23.06
C GLY A 253 8.38 -11.14 23.94
N LEU A 254 7.51 -10.63 24.81
CA LEU A 254 6.80 -11.42 25.80
C LEU A 254 5.75 -12.34 25.17
N VAL A 255 5.58 -13.52 25.77
CA VAL A 255 4.50 -14.47 25.44
C VAL A 255 3.54 -14.63 26.62
N PHE A 256 2.25 -14.40 26.35
CA PHE A 256 1.16 -14.42 27.32
C PHE A 256 0.31 -15.68 27.14
N ARG A 257 0.03 -16.42 28.22
CA ARG A 257 -0.85 -17.62 28.18
C ARG A 257 -1.73 -17.75 29.42
N HIS A 258 -2.86 -18.44 29.26
CA HIS A 258 -3.70 -18.87 30.39
C HIS A 258 -3.32 -20.28 30.86
N GLY A 259 -3.28 -20.51 32.18
CA GLY A 259 -3.10 -21.84 32.77
C GLY A 259 -1.65 -22.28 33.02
N ASP A 260 -1.44 -23.56 33.29
CA ASP A 260 -0.17 -24.10 33.79
C ASP A 260 0.99 -23.90 32.80
N GLN A 261 2.10 -23.37 33.33
CA GLN A 261 3.33 -22.95 32.64
C GLN A 261 3.79 -23.97 31.60
N ALA A 262 3.57 -23.67 30.31
CA ALA A 262 4.38 -24.23 29.24
C ALA A 262 5.79 -23.60 29.30
N ASP A 263 6.80 -24.30 28.78
CA ASP A 263 8.21 -23.88 28.87
C ASP A 263 8.49 -22.53 28.17
N ASP A 264 7.56 -22.01 27.36
CA ASP A 264 7.63 -20.78 26.56
C ASP A 264 6.74 -19.63 27.08
N THR A 265 6.14 -19.74 28.27
CA THR A 265 5.27 -18.69 28.84
C THR A 265 6.07 -17.69 29.68
N ASP A 266 6.07 -16.42 29.29
CA ASP A 266 6.69 -15.35 30.09
C ASP A 266 5.70 -14.77 31.11
N VAL A 267 4.45 -14.56 30.70
CA VAL A 267 3.41 -13.93 31.52
C VAL A 267 2.13 -14.76 31.52
N GLN A 268 1.57 -14.97 32.71
CA GLN A 268 0.25 -15.59 32.85
C GLN A 268 -0.83 -14.51 32.93
N TYR A 269 -1.89 -14.66 32.14
CA TYR A 269 -3.06 -13.78 32.20
C TYR A 269 -4.27 -14.45 32.86
N GLU A 270 -5.08 -13.62 33.50
CA GLU A 270 -6.37 -14.00 34.05
C GLU A 270 -7.44 -14.07 32.94
N LEU A 271 -8.20 -15.16 32.91
CA LEU A 271 -9.30 -15.35 31.96
C LEU A 271 -10.63 -15.03 32.66
N VAL A 272 -11.25 -13.91 32.30
CA VAL A 272 -12.37 -13.30 33.02
C VAL A 272 -13.61 -13.21 32.13
N SER A 273 -14.83 -13.36 32.68
CA SER A 273 -16.05 -13.14 31.89
C SER A 273 -16.18 -11.66 31.53
N SER A 274 -16.58 -11.34 30.30
CA SER A 274 -16.85 -9.96 29.90
C SER A 274 -17.95 -9.29 30.75
N ASP A 275 -18.88 -10.06 31.33
CA ASP A 275 -19.91 -9.57 32.28
C ASP A 275 -19.34 -8.67 33.40
N GLU A 276 -18.09 -8.93 33.79
CA GLU A 276 -17.40 -8.18 34.85
C GLU A 276 -17.05 -6.74 34.44
N VAL A 277 -17.06 -6.43 33.15
CA VAL A 277 -16.71 -5.11 32.58
C VAL A 277 -17.84 -4.46 31.78
N GLU A 278 -18.90 -5.20 31.41
CA GLU A 278 -20.06 -4.67 30.66
C GLU A 278 -20.81 -3.51 31.35
N HIS A 279 -20.60 -3.31 32.65
CA HIS A 279 -21.16 -2.18 33.39
C HIS A 279 -20.46 -0.85 33.09
N ILE A 280 -19.28 -0.87 32.48
CA ILE A 280 -18.57 0.32 32.01
C ILE A 280 -19.36 0.90 30.84
N ALA A 281 -19.81 2.14 30.96
CA ALA A 281 -20.65 2.76 29.95
C ALA A 281 -19.84 3.18 28.72
N GLU A 282 -18.61 3.68 28.93
CA GLU A 282 -17.82 4.30 27.86
C GLU A 282 -16.32 4.31 28.18
N PHE A 283 -15.51 4.21 27.13
CA PHE A 283 -14.07 4.47 27.12
C PHE A 283 -13.87 5.83 26.44
N ILE A 284 -13.28 6.80 27.14
CA ILE A 284 -13.27 8.20 26.71
C ILE A 284 -11.88 8.78 26.69
N GLY A 285 -11.56 9.59 25.68
CA GLY A 285 -10.32 10.33 25.60
C GLY A 285 -10.46 11.49 24.62
N PRO A 286 -9.76 12.61 24.81
CA PRO A 286 -9.79 13.67 23.82
C PRO A 286 -9.09 13.22 22.53
N GLN A 287 -9.44 13.85 21.42
CA GLN A 287 -8.75 13.63 20.16
C GLN A 287 -7.26 13.97 20.29
N LEU A 288 -6.40 13.04 19.88
CA LEU A 288 -4.95 13.25 19.75
C LEU A 288 -4.64 13.90 18.41
N SER A 289 -3.43 14.41 18.25
CA SER A 289 -2.97 15.04 17.01
C SER A 289 -1.58 14.55 16.62
N PHE A 290 -1.17 14.82 15.39
CA PHE A 290 0.20 14.57 14.93
C PHE A 290 1.17 15.61 15.53
N GLU A 291 2.45 15.25 15.72
CA GLU A 291 3.51 16.19 16.10
C GLU A 291 3.83 17.20 14.97
N PHE A 292 3.41 16.91 13.74
CA PHE A 292 3.60 17.77 12.57
C PHE A 292 2.30 18.47 12.18
N ASP A 293 2.43 19.65 11.57
CA ASP A 293 1.30 20.37 11.00
C ASP A 293 0.61 19.53 9.91
N VAL A 294 -0.57 18.99 10.24
CA VAL A 294 -1.52 18.38 9.29
C VAL A 294 -2.69 19.36 9.12
N PRO A 295 -3.15 19.66 7.90
CA PRO A 295 -4.31 20.55 7.72
C PRO A 295 -5.56 20.00 8.43
N ASP A 296 -6.27 20.85 9.18
CA ASP A 296 -7.46 20.46 9.97
C ASP A 296 -8.48 19.62 9.19
N VAL A 297 -8.73 19.93 7.92
CA VAL A 297 -9.70 19.19 7.08
C VAL A 297 -9.28 17.73 6.85
N LEU A 298 -7.97 17.46 6.78
CA LEU A 298 -7.43 16.12 6.61
C LEU A 298 -7.42 15.37 7.94
N GLU A 299 -7.11 16.05 9.05
CA GLU A 299 -7.15 15.48 10.40
C GLU A 299 -8.59 15.14 10.83
N ASP A 300 -9.56 16.00 10.52
CA ASP A 300 -11.00 15.76 10.74
C ASP A 300 -11.50 14.54 9.96
N ALA A 301 -10.97 14.31 8.74
CA ALA A 301 -11.35 13.18 7.90
C ALA A 301 -10.89 11.83 8.48
N ILE A 302 -9.83 11.83 9.29
CA ILE A 302 -9.30 10.64 9.97
C ILE A 302 -9.58 10.65 11.48
N ALA A 303 -10.42 11.56 11.97
CA ALA A 303 -10.67 11.75 13.41
C ALA A 303 -11.10 10.48 14.15
N GLY A 304 -11.79 9.55 13.47
CA GLY A 304 -12.16 8.25 14.03
C GLY A 304 -10.97 7.40 14.47
N HIS A 305 -9.80 7.62 13.87
CA HIS A 305 -8.53 6.91 14.14
C HIS A 305 -7.67 7.56 15.23
N ILE A 306 -8.13 8.69 15.81
CA ILE A 306 -7.37 9.46 16.80
C ILE A 306 -8.20 9.80 18.05
N THR A 307 -9.35 9.14 18.20
CA THR A 307 -10.27 9.24 19.35
C THR A 307 -10.46 7.88 20.01
N ALA A 308 -10.97 7.87 21.25
CA ALA A 308 -11.20 6.64 21.98
C ALA A 308 -12.15 5.65 21.27
N THR A 309 -11.86 4.36 21.38
CA THR A 309 -12.64 3.27 20.78
C THR A 309 -13.97 3.01 21.50
N GLU A 310 -14.98 2.52 20.78
CA GLU A 310 -16.26 2.09 21.36
C GLU A 310 -16.14 0.77 22.13
N ALA A 311 -16.86 0.65 23.26
CA ALA A 311 -16.86 -0.56 24.08
C ALA A 311 -17.36 -1.80 23.31
N PRO A 312 -16.78 -3.00 23.51
CA PRO A 312 -17.12 -4.22 22.78
C PRO A 312 -18.63 -4.52 22.73
N TRP A 313 -19.31 -4.49 23.87
CA TRP A 313 -20.74 -4.85 24.02
C TRP A 313 -21.73 -3.90 23.35
N ASN A 314 -21.27 -2.77 22.80
CA ASN A 314 -22.11 -1.88 21.98
C ASN A 314 -21.97 -2.18 20.47
N GLN A 315 -21.03 -3.03 20.08
CA GLN A 315 -20.72 -3.30 18.68
C GLN A 315 -21.56 -4.48 18.15
N PRO A 316 -22.02 -4.46 16.89
CA PRO A 316 -22.79 -5.56 16.29
C PRO A 316 -22.09 -6.92 16.33
N ARG A 317 -20.75 -6.92 16.26
CA ARG A 317 -19.92 -8.14 16.30
C ARG A 317 -19.93 -8.85 17.65
N TYR A 318 -20.26 -8.15 18.73
CA TYR A 318 -20.37 -8.75 20.06
C TYR A 318 -21.59 -9.68 20.13
N GLU A 319 -22.73 -9.23 19.60
CA GLU A 319 -23.96 -10.04 19.55
C GLU A 319 -23.97 -11.05 18.40
N ASN A 320 -23.40 -10.69 17.25
CA ASN A 320 -23.35 -11.58 16.08
C ASN A 320 -21.93 -11.65 15.50
N PRO A 321 -21.08 -12.56 16.01
CA PRO A 321 -19.70 -12.73 15.55
C PRO A 321 -19.57 -13.03 14.05
N ALA A 322 -20.60 -13.61 13.41
CA ALA A 322 -20.58 -13.92 11.99
C ALA A 322 -20.43 -12.68 11.08
N VAL A 323 -20.61 -11.46 11.58
CA VAL A 323 -20.33 -10.24 10.80
C VAL A 323 -18.84 -10.03 10.52
N ASP A 324 -17.97 -10.65 11.32
CA ASP A 324 -16.52 -10.56 11.17
C ASP A 324 -15.94 -11.65 10.23
N ILE A 325 -16.77 -12.53 9.67
CA ILE A 325 -16.35 -13.44 8.59
C ILE A 325 -16.34 -12.65 7.28
N THR A 326 -15.16 -12.14 6.94
CA THR A 326 -14.88 -11.29 5.79
C THR A 326 -14.47 -12.10 4.55
N VAL A 327 -13.85 -13.26 4.69
CA VAL A 327 -13.40 -14.08 3.55
C VAL A 327 -14.60 -14.82 2.94
N SER A 328 -14.88 -14.55 1.66
CA SER A 328 -16.11 -15.04 1.01
C SER A 328 -16.22 -16.56 1.00
N HIS A 329 -15.13 -17.28 0.72
CA HIS A 329 -15.14 -18.74 0.67
C HIS A 329 -15.25 -19.38 2.06
N HIS A 330 -14.66 -18.79 3.11
CA HIS A 330 -14.88 -19.23 4.49
C HIS A 330 -16.35 -19.05 4.89
N ARG A 331 -16.93 -17.90 4.53
CA ARG A 331 -18.34 -17.62 4.80
C ARG A 331 -19.26 -18.60 4.08
N GLU A 332 -18.97 -18.91 2.82
CA GLU A 332 -19.68 -19.95 2.05
C GLU A 332 -19.55 -21.32 2.72
N ALA A 333 -18.34 -21.74 3.10
CA ALA A 333 -18.11 -23.01 3.76
C ALA A 333 -18.86 -23.14 5.10
N LEU A 334 -18.97 -22.06 5.87
CA LEU A 334 -19.75 -22.02 7.11
C LEU A 334 -21.26 -22.01 6.85
N ALA A 335 -21.72 -21.27 5.82
CA ALA A 335 -23.13 -21.23 5.41
C ALA A 335 -23.62 -22.60 4.91
N ASP A 336 -22.78 -23.36 4.23
CA ASP A 336 -23.07 -24.73 3.78
C ASP A 336 -23.25 -25.72 4.95
N ARG A 337 -22.59 -25.45 6.09
CA ARG A 337 -22.63 -26.30 7.30
C ARG A 337 -23.74 -25.89 8.26
N TYR A 338 -24.01 -24.59 8.37
CA TYR A 338 -24.86 -24.02 9.41
C TYR A 338 -25.80 -22.96 8.82
N ASP A 339 -27.11 -23.26 8.78
CA ASP A 339 -28.17 -22.39 8.24
C ASP A 339 -28.22 -20.99 8.90
N VAL A 340 -27.64 -20.83 10.10
CA VAL A 340 -27.55 -19.56 10.83
C VAL A 340 -26.52 -18.59 10.25
N ILE A 341 -25.59 -19.09 9.42
CA ILE A 341 -24.63 -18.27 8.68
C ILE A 341 -25.21 -18.00 7.30
N GLY A 342 -25.49 -16.72 7.02
CA GLY A 342 -25.99 -16.31 5.71
C GLY A 342 -24.91 -16.38 4.62
N GLU A 343 -25.34 -16.64 3.39
CA GLU A 343 -24.52 -16.64 2.17
C GLU A 343 -23.59 -15.40 2.08
N PRO A 344 -22.43 -15.53 1.42
CA PRO A 344 -21.54 -14.40 1.22
C PRO A 344 -22.21 -13.29 0.40
N ARG A 345 -21.86 -12.05 0.73
CA ARG A 345 -22.23 -10.89 -0.10
C ARG A 345 -21.20 -10.76 -1.21
N SER A 346 -21.67 -10.42 -2.41
CA SER A 346 -20.77 -9.92 -3.45
C SER A 346 -20.24 -8.57 -3.00
N ILE A 347 -18.91 -8.44 -2.96
CA ILE A 347 -18.22 -7.18 -2.66
C ILE A 347 -17.15 -6.97 -3.73
N ASN A 348 -16.95 -5.72 -4.15
CA ASN A 348 -15.88 -5.40 -5.07
C ASN A 348 -14.60 -5.13 -4.27
N THR A 349 -13.47 -5.62 -4.78
CA THR A 349 -12.16 -5.46 -4.14
C THR A 349 -11.21 -4.78 -5.11
N VAL A 350 -10.46 -3.79 -4.65
CA VAL A 350 -9.36 -3.21 -5.43
C VAL A 350 -8.03 -3.69 -4.87
N VAL A 351 -7.14 -4.12 -5.77
CA VAL A 351 -5.81 -4.64 -5.43
C VAL A 351 -4.72 -3.94 -6.23
N SER A 352 -3.57 -3.68 -5.62
CA SER A 352 -2.38 -3.21 -6.33
C SER A 352 -1.08 -3.64 -5.64
N ARG A 353 -0.03 -3.88 -6.42
CA ARG A 353 1.34 -4.04 -5.94
C ARG A 353 2.05 -2.68 -5.96
N ILE A 354 2.44 -2.22 -4.79
CA ILE A 354 3.19 -0.98 -4.57
C ILE A 354 4.68 -1.30 -4.58
N THR A 355 5.40 -0.72 -5.54
CA THR A 355 6.84 -0.93 -5.75
C THR A 355 7.61 0.38 -5.64
N GLU A 356 8.93 0.30 -5.73
CA GLU A 356 9.82 1.45 -5.80
C GLU A 356 10.45 1.57 -7.19
N ALA A 357 10.37 2.77 -7.78
CA ALA A 357 11.15 3.10 -8.97
C ALA A 357 12.59 3.49 -8.59
N VAL A 358 13.57 2.76 -9.13
CA VAL A 358 15.01 2.99 -8.93
C VAL A 358 15.73 3.11 -10.28
N THR A 359 16.94 3.69 -10.30
CA THR A 359 17.76 3.72 -11.51
C THR A 359 18.10 2.32 -12.01
N SER A 360 18.05 2.12 -13.32
CA SER A 360 18.42 0.84 -13.93
C SER A 360 19.90 0.77 -14.27
N ASP A 361 20.60 -0.27 -13.80
CA ASP A 361 21.97 -0.59 -14.23
C ASP A 361 22.04 -0.99 -15.72
N GLU A 362 20.89 -1.21 -16.36
CA GLU A 362 20.83 -1.51 -17.79
C GLU A 362 20.88 -0.26 -18.67
N ALA A 363 20.54 0.89 -18.11
CA ALA A 363 20.42 2.17 -18.80
C ALA A 363 21.73 2.98 -18.74
N PRO A 364 21.94 3.91 -19.68
CA PRO A 364 22.87 5.01 -19.47
C PRO A 364 22.50 5.82 -18.21
N GLU A 365 23.49 6.54 -17.67
CA GLU A 365 23.29 7.34 -16.45
C GLU A 365 22.17 8.37 -16.64
N ASN A 366 21.16 8.32 -15.75
CA ASN A 366 19.95 9.16 -15.79
C ASN A 366 19.06 8.96 -17.04
N GLU A 367 19.08 7.78 -17.65
CA GLU A 367 18.30 7.51 -18.86
C GLU A 367 17.37 6.30 -18.75
N GLY A 368 17.11 5.80 -17.54
CA GLY A 368 16.20 4.68 -17.37
C GLY A 368 16.04 4.22 -15.93
N VAL A 369 14.85 3.70 -15.65
CA VAL A 369 14.51 3.15 -14.33
C VAL A 369 14.09 1.68 -14.45
N THR A 370 13.92 1.06 -13.30
CA THR A 370 13.28 -0.24 -13.11
C THR A 370 12.52 -0.20 -11.78
N THR A 371 11.71 -1.22 -11.51
CA THR A 371 10.94 -1.32 -10.27
C THR A 371 11.47 -2.45 -9.40
N VAL A 372 11.46 -2.23 -8.09
CA VAL A 372 11.88 -3.19 -7.06
C VAL A 372 10.86 -3.22 -5.92
N GLU A 373 10.92 -4.26 -5.09
CA GLU A 373 10.09 -4.36 -3.88
C GLU A 373 10.34 -3.18 -2.93
N SER A 374 9.25 -2.63 -2.38
CA SER A 374 9.37 -1.56 -1.39
C SER A 374 9.83 -2.14 -0.06
N SER A 375 10.84 -1.51 0.55
CA SER A 375 11.31 -1.87 1.90
C SER A 375 10.52 -1.21 3.04
N VAL A 376 9.61 -0.30 2.69
CA VAL A 376 8.82 0.51 3.62
C VAL A 376 7.36 0.46 3.19
N GLU A 377 6.47 0.21 4.12
CA GLU A 377 5.03 0.16 3.82
C GLU A 377 4.48 1.54 3.46
N SER A 378 3.43 1.53 2.65
CA SER A 378 2.67 2.68 2.19
C SER A 378 1.25 2.61 2.73
N VAL A 379 0.51 3.69 2.55
CA VAL A 379 -0.90 3.82 2.90
C VAL A 379 -1.65 4.22 1.64
N VAL A 380 -2.80 3.59 1.47
CA VAL A 380 -3.70 3.73 0.33
C VAL A 380 -5.02 4.33 0.80
N LEU A 381 -5.51 5.32 0.07
CA LEU A 381 -6.76 6.01 0.38
C LEU A 381 -7.66 6.04 -0.87
N PHE A 382 -8.91 5.61 -0.70
CA PHE A 382 -9.98 5.86 -1.66
C PHE A 382 -10.72 7.14 -1.29
N GLU A 383 -10.60 8.19 -2.10
CA GLU A 383 -11.18 9.50 -1.72
C GLU A 383 -12.73 9.50 -1.72
N SER A 384 -13.36 8.54 -2.40
CA SER A 384 -14.80 8.36 -2.43
C SER A 384 -15.38 7.83 -1.12
N ASP A 385 -14.58 7.08 -0.37
CA ASP A 385 -14.91 6.51 0.94
C ASP A 385 -13.61 6.54 1.76
N PRO A 386 -13.32 7.68 2.42
CA PRO A 386 -11.98 7.99 2.93
C PRO A 386 -11.66 7.15 4.17
N GLU A 387 -11.27 5.90 3.93
CA GLU A 387 -10.64 5.02 4.89
C GLU A 387 -9.24 4.67 4.38
N ALA A 388 -8.24 4.86 5.24
CA ALA A 388 -6.85 4.60 4.92
C ALA A 388 -6.54 3.11 5.16
N ALA A 389 -6.06 2.42 4.14
CA ALA A 389 -5.60 1.03 4.22
C ALA A 389 -4.08 0.98 4.07
N PRO A 390 -3.32 0.40 5.01
CA PRO A 390 -1.89 0.18 4.83
C PRO A 390 -1.65 -0.90 3.76
N THR A 391 -0.44 -0.91 3.22
CA THR A 391 0.05 -2.02 2.40
C THR A 391 0.63 -3.14 3.27
N PHE A 392 0.71 -4.34 2.70
CA PHE A 392 1.26 -5.54 3.33
C PHE A 392 2.22 -6.22 2.37
N ASP A 393 3.51 -6.20 2.67
CA ASP A 393 4.57 -6.64 1.76
C ASP A 393 4.46 -5.93 0.40
N GLY A 394 4.16 -4.63 0.45
CA GLY A 394 3.90 -3.82 -0.74
C GLY A 394 2.59 -4.16 -1.46
N VAL A 395 1.68 -4.96 -0.93
CA VAL A 395 0.35 -5.20 -1.54
C VAL A 395 -0.71 -4.33 -0.87
N ALA A 396 -1.45 -3.57 -1.65
CA ALA A 396 -2.62 -2.81 -1.23
C ALA A 396 -3.90 -3.60 -1.52
N VAL A 397 -4.82 -3.66 -0.55
CA VAL A 397 -6.14 -4.26 -0.72
C VAL A 397 -7.20 -3.37 -0.06
N VAL A 398 -8.23 -3.02 -0.81
CA VAL A 398 -9.40 -2.28 -0.30
C VAL A 398 -10.66 -3.04 -0.72
N ARG A 399 -11.51 -3.38 0.26
CA ARG A 399 -12.72 -4.19 0.05
C ARG A 399 -13.99 -3.35 0.18
N ASP A 400 -15.10 -3.91 -0.28
CA ASP A 400 -16.43 -3.29 -0.27
C ASP A 400 -16.47 -1.95 -1.03
N VAL A 401 -15.66 -1.83 -2.08
CA VAL A 401 -15.60 -0.61 -2.89
C VAL A 401 -16.88 -0.52 -3.74
N PRO A 402 -17.66 0.57 -3.65
CA PRO A 402 -18.84 0.73 -4.51
C PRO A 402 -18.45 0.68 -5.99
N ALA A 403 -19.34 0.23 -6.88
CA ALA A 403 -19.08 0.40 -8.31
C ALA A 403 -19.14 1.89 -8.72
N GLY A 404 -18.26 2.29 -9.63
CA GLY A 404 -18.14 3.67 -10.08
C GLY A 404 -16.70 4.09 -10.40
N ASP A 405 -16.51 5.39 -10.63
CA ASP A 405 -15.19 6.00 -10.77
C ASP A 405 -14.71 6.49 -9.41
N HIS A 406 -13.52 6.04 -9.03
CA HIS A 406 -12.87 6.37 -7.77
C HIS A 406 -11.53 7.04 -8.01
N ARG A 407 -11.00 7.67 -6.95
CA ARG A 407 -9.64 8.19 -6.93
C ARG A 407 -8.85 7.46 -5.86
N LEU A 408 -7.82 6.75 -6.30
CA LEU A 408 -6.87 6.05 -5.47
C LEU A 408 -5.68 6.98 -5.23
N THR A 409 -5.29 7.15 -3.97
CA THR A 409 -4.09 7.87 -3.59
C THR A 409 -3.21 6.97 -2.73
N VAL A 410 -1.94 6.83 -3.12
CA VAL A 410 -0.94 6.04 -2.39
C VAL A 410 0.13 6.98 -1.87
N ASN A 411 0.50 6.85 -0.60
CA ASN A 411 1.55 7.64 0.02
C ASN A 411 2.41 6.78 0.94
N GLY A 412 3.70 7.09 1.04
CA GLY A 412 4.64 6.32 1.85
C GLY A 412 5.69 7.23 2.49
N ALA A 413 6.28 6.77 3.59
CA ALA A 413 7.32 7.52 4.29
C ALA A 413 8.52 7.76 3.37
N GLY A 414 8.88 9.02 3.15
CA GLY A 414 9.98 9.39 2.26
C GLY A 414 9.67 9.28 0.76
N ARG A 415 8.42 9.02 0.38
CA ARG A 415 7.97 8.88 -1.00
C ARG A 415 7.22 10.12 -1.48
N ALA A 416 7.27 10.35 -2.79
CA ALA A 416 6.34 11.24 -3.44
C ALA A 416 4.97 10.54 -3.57
N PRO A 417 3.86 11.24 -3.30
CA PRO A 417 2.53 10.64 -3.37
C PRO A 417 2.16 10.30 -4.81
N HIS A 418 1.42 9.22 -4.98
CA HIS A 418 0.84 8.79 -6.24
C HIS A 418 -0.68 8.95 -6.20
N SER A 419 -1.29 9.31 -7.33
CA SER A 419 -2.74 9.35 -7.44
C SER A 419 -3.21 9.02 -8.85
N GLU A 420 -4.24 8.19 -8.95
CA GLU A 420 -4.85 7.78 -10.21
C GLU A 420 -6.36 7.54 -10.06
N ARG A 421 -7.06 7.45 -11.20
CA ARG A 421 -8.47 7.08 -11.25
C ARG A 421 -8.62 5.59 -11.48
N VAL A 422 -9.50 4.96 -10.69
CA VAL A 422 -9.82 3.54 -10.77
C VAL A 422 -11.32 3.39 -11.01
N ALA A 423 -11.71 2.64 -12.05
CA ALA A 423 -13.11 2.36 -12.35
C ALA A 423 -13.46 0.95 -11.85
N VAL A 424 -14.40 0.86 -10.91
CA VAL A 424 -14.86 -0.39 -10.30
C VAL A 424 -16.21 -0.78 -10.89
N SER A 425 -16.36 -2.05 -11.26
CA SER A 425 -17.58 -2.59 -11.89
C SER A 425 -18.16 -3.71 -11.04
N ASP A 426 -19.50 -3.78 -10.90
CA ASP A 426 -20.18 -4.90 -10.23
C ASP A 426 -20.09 -6.22 -11.03
N ASP A 427 -19.64 -6.16 -12.30
CA ASP A 427 -19.41 -7.35 -13.12
C ASP A 427 -18.06 -8.04 -12.79
N GLU A 428 -17.17 -7.36 -12.05
CA GLU A 428 -15.83 -7.82 -11.69
C GLU A 428 -15.67 -7.78 -10.17
N THR A 429 -15.44 -8.93 -9.53
CA THR A 429 -15.25 -8.98 -8.06
C THR A 429 -13.91 -8.38 -7.61
N VAL A 430 -12.93 -8.33 -8.50
CA VAL A 430 -11.58 -7.78 -8.25
C VAL A 430 -11.20 -6.83 -9.38
N THR A 431 -10.78 -5.62 -9.03
CA THR A 431 -10.24 -4.60 -9.94
C THR A 431 -8.78 -4.36 -9.62
N ALA A 432 -7.88 -4.50 -10.60
CA ALA A 432 -6.47 -4.17 -10.44
C ALA A 432 -6.25 -2.67 -10.65
N ALA A 433 -5.56 -2.02 -9.71
CA ALA A 433 -5.11 -0.64 -9.81
C ALA A 433 -3.61 -0.56 -10.17
N GLY A 434 -3.21 0.49 -10.86
CA GLY A 434 -1.90 0.63 -11.47
C GLY A 434 -1.76 -0.07 -12.82
N VAL A 435 -0.65 0.21 -13.51
CA VAL A 435 -0.37 -0.38 -14.82
C VAL A 435 -0.01 -1.85 -14.62
N GLY A 436 -0.84 -2.75 -15.13
CA GLY A 436 -0.65 -4.19 -14.93
C GLY A 436 -0.82 -4.63 -13.47
N GLY A 437 -1.54 -3.84 -12.65
CA GLY A 437 -1.68 -4.10 -11.22
C GLY A 437 -0.52 -3.56 -10.37
N GLU A 438 0.40 -2.78 -10.94
CA GLU A 438 1.56 -2.23 -10.23
C GLU A 438 1.53 -0.69 -10.18
N ILE A 439 1.81 -0.13 -8.99
CA ILE A 439 1.98 1.29 -8.75
C ILE A 439 3.41 1.53 -8.21
N PRO A 440 4.33 2.03 -9.05
CA PRO A 440 5.67 2.38 -8.62
C PRO A 440 5.71 3.76 -7.96
N LEU A 441 6.20 3.82 -6.72
CA LEU A 441 6.46 5.06 -5.99
C LEU A 441 7.89 5.55 -6.21
N VAL A 442 8.07 6.86 -6.10
CA VAL A 442 9.38 7.53 -6.28
C VAL A 442 9.85 8.09 -4.94
N ALA A 443 11.11 7.88 -4.59
CA ALA A 443 11.71 8.55 -3.43
C ALA A 443 11.66 10.07 -3.58
N ARG A 444 11.29 10.79 -2.52
CA ARG A 444 10.96 12.22 -2.60
C ARG A 444 12.15 13.10 -3.01
N ASP A 445 13.36 12.74 -2.58
CA ASP A 445 14.63 13.36 -2.98
C ASP A 445 15.03 13.09 -4.44
N HIS A 446 14.43 12.10 -5.07
CA HIS A 446 14.60 11.76 -6.48
C HIS A 446 13.36 12.03 -7.33
N ALA A 447 12.35 12.72 -6.77
CA ALA A 447 11.08 12.95 -7.46
C ALA A 447 11.06 14.28 -8.22
N THR A 448 10.66 14.21 -9.49
CA THR A 448 10.30 15.36 -10.31
C THR A 448 8.81 15.32 -10.61
N LYS A 449 8.10 16.41 -10.34
CA LYS A 449 6.68 16.53 -10.67
C LYS A 449 6.52 16.89 -12.15
N VAL A 450 5.75 16.09 -12.89
CA VAL A 450 5.31 16.37 -14.26
C VAL A 450 3.86 16.85 -14.20
N GLU A 451 3.60 18.08 -14.61
CA GLU A 451 2.27 18.71 -14.61
C GLU A 451 1.76 18.86 -16.05
N LEU A 452 0.53 18.37 -16.29
CA LEU A 452 -0.12 18.34 -17.59
C LEU A 452 -1.42 19.14 -17.54
N GLY A 453 -1.62 19.99 -18.55
CA GLY A 453 -2.75 20.92 -18.59
C GLY A 453 -2.51 22.17 -17.75
N ASP A 454 -3.48 23.08 -17.78
CA ASP A 454 -3.44 24.30 -17.00
C ASP A 454 -4.12 24.12 -15.63
N GLU A 455 -3.83 25.06 -14.72
CA GLU A 455 -4.42 25.08 -13.38
C GLU A 455 -5.95 25.27 -13.42
N THR A 456 -6.52 25.64 -14.57
CA THR A 456 -7.98 25.82 -14.72
C THR A 456 -8.71 24.52 -15.08
N GLY A 457 -7.98 23.46 -15.46
CA GLY A 457 -8.54 22.18 -15.89
C GLY A 457 -9.37 22.29 -17.18
N THR A 458 -9.14 23.34 -18.00
CA THR A 458 -9.95 23.57 -19.21
C THR A 458 -9.37 22.95 -20.47
N THR A 459 -8.23 22.26 -20.34
CA THR A 459 -7.62 21.53 -21.46
C THR A 459 -8.50 20.33 -21.82
N ASP A 460 -8.59 20.03 -23.11
CA ASP A 460 -9.25 18.83 -23.62
C ASP A 460 -8.32 17.61 -23.45
N LEU A 461 -8.28 17.09 -22.22
CA LEU A 461 -7.45 15.96 -21.82
C LEU A 461 -8.32 14.93 -21.09
N SER A 462 -8.31 13.69 -21.57
CA SER A 462 -9.14 12.58 -21.07
C SER A 462 -8.32 11.44 -20.47
N ARG A 463 -7.05 11.29 -20.90
CA ARG A 463 -6.13 10.28 -20.38
C ARG A 463 -4.67 10.72 -20.48
N VAL A 464 -3.89 10.30 -19.50
CA VAL A 464 -2.44 10.48 -19.44
C VAL A 464 -1.79 9.12 -19.21
N ALA A 465 -0.66 8.87 -19.86
CA ALA A 465 0.22 7.76 -19.52
C ALA A 465 1.69 8.19 -19.53
N VAL A 466 2.50 7.60 -18.66
CA VAL A 466 3.94 7.83 -18.60
C VAL A 466 4.67 6.50 -18.74
N GLU A 467 5.65 6.48 -19.63
CA GLU A 467 6.43 5.31 -20.02
C GLU A 467 7.92 5.66 -19.96
N ASP A 468 8.71 4.91 -19.20
CA ASP A 468 10.17 5.02 -19.18
C ASP A 468 10.78 4.16 -20.30
N ASP A 469 11.92 4.60 -20.85
CA ASP A 469 12.62 3.90 -21.93
C ASP A 469 13.03 2.45 -21.59
N PHE A 470 13.19 2.11 -20.30
CA PHE A 470 13.60 0.79 -19.83
C PHE A 470 12.51 0.08 -19.03
N ALA A 471 11.84 0.76 -18.10
CA ALA A 471 10.80 0.13 -17.30
C ALA A 471 9.48 -0.08 -18.04
N GLY A 472 9.29 0.57 -19.20
CA GLY A 472 8.02 0.55 -19.90
C GLY A 472 6.99 1.45 -19.22
N ARG A 473 5.70 1.12 -19.36
CA ARG A 473 4.61 1.97 -18.88
C ARG A 473 4.51 1.86 -17.36
N LEU A 474 4.65 2.99 -16.67
CA LEU A 474 4.67 3.09 -15.21
C LEU A 474 3.41 3.75 -14.64
N TYR A 475 2.70 4.52 -15.47
CA TYR A 475 1.50 5.25 -15.07
C TYR A 475 0.51 5.32 -16.23
N GLU A 476 -0.77 5.13 -15.95
CA GLU A 476 -1.88 5.41 -16.87
C GLU A 476 -3.15 5.70 -16.09
N SER A 477 -3.73 6.89 -16.28
CA SER A 477 -4.97 7.29 -15.60
C SER A 477 -5.89 8.07 -16.52
N ALA A 478 -7.20 7.88 -16.33
CA ALA A 478 -8.21 8.81 -16.82
C ALA A 478 -8.09 10.15 -16.08
N VAL A 479 -8.36 11.25 -16.77
CA VAL A 479 -8.19 12.60 -16.22
C VAL A 479 -9.29 13.55 -16.70
N GLU A 480 -9.50 14.64 -15.98
CA GLU A 480 -10.46 15.70 -16.32
C GLU A 480 -9.71 17.02 -16.55
N GLY A 481 -9.05 17.11 -17.71
CA GLY A 481 -8.44 18.35 -18.19
C GLY A 481 -7.09 18.74 -17.57
N ASN A 482 -6.66 18.14 -16.46
CA ASN A 482 -5.29 18.26 -15.96
C ASN A 482 -4.85 17.02 -15.19
N ASP A 483 -3.55 16.91 -14.99
CA ASP A 483 -2.95 15.81 -14.22
C ASP A 483 -1.57 16.19 -13.65
N ALA A 484 -1.13 15.45 -12.64
CA ALA A 484 0.21 15.54 -12.11
C ALA A 484 0.73 14.18 -11.61
N VAL A 485 1.90 13.80 -12.11
CA VAL A 485 2.58 12.54 -11.75
C VAL A 485 4.02 12.81 -11.36
N TYR A 486 4.51 12.11 -10.34
CA TYR A 486 5.91 12.15 -9.96
C TYR A 486 6.69 11.07 -10.71
N VAL A 487 7.82 11.46 -11.29
CA VAL A 487 8.74 10.57 -11.99
C VAL A 487 10.12 10.63 -11.34
N HIS A 488 10.86 9.54 -11.40
CA HIS A 488 12.22 9.45 -10.86
C HIS A 488 13.21 10.23 -11.74
N THR A 489 14.09 11.03 -11.13
CA THR A 489 15.02 11.94 -11.84
C THR A 489 16.01 11.20 -12.76
N GLY A 490 16.33 9.97 -12.42
CA GLY A 490 17.21 9.10 -13.23
C GLY A 490 16.55 8.39 -14.43
N GLY A 491 15.28 8.68 -14.74
CA GLY A 491 14.58 8.08 -15.88
C GLY A 491 14.48 8.98 -17.10
N ALA A 492 14.04 8.40 -18.21
CA ALA A 492 13.80 9.13 -19.45
C ALA A 492 12.47 8.71 -20.06
N TYR A 493 11.53 9.65 -20.14
CA TYR A 493 10.11 9.33 -20.22
C TYR A 493 9.48 9.77 -21.53
N THR A 494 8.51 8.98 -21.97
CA THR A 494 7.50 9.34 -22.96
C THR A 494 6.19 9.55 -22.23
N THR A 495 5.64 10.76 -22.29
CA THR A 495 4.30 11.06 -21.80
C THR A 495 3.32 11.05 -22.97
N GLU A 496 2.40 10.10 -22.96
CA GLU A 496 1.27 10.03 -23.90
C GLU A 496 0.07 10.77 -23.32
N VAL A 497 -0.59 11.57 -24.15
CA VAL A 497 -1.83 12.27 -23.81
C VAL A 497 -2.92 11.91 -24.80
N ARG A 498 -4.17 11.87 -24.32
CA ARG A 498 -5.36 11.72 -25.17
C ARG A 498 -6.38 12.80 -24.85
N ASP A 499 -7.06 13.26 -25.89
CA ASP A 499 -8.19 14.17 -25.75
C ASP A 499 -9.54 13.43 -25.72
N SER A 500 -10.64 14.16 -25.64
CA SER A 500 -11.99 13.58 -25.64
C SER A 500 -12.41 12.91 -26.96
N ASP A 501 -11.69 13.17 -28.06
CA ASP A 501 -11.86 12.51 -29.37
C ASP A 501 -10.97 11.25 -29.51
N ASP A 502 -10.27 10.85 -28.45
CA ASP A 502 -9.28 9.76 -28.41
C ASP A 502 -8.05 9.99 -29.30
N ALA A 503 -7.82 11.23 -29.77
CA ALA A 503 -6.64 11.55 -30.55
C ALA A 503 -5.40 11.63 -29.65
N VAL A 504 -4.28 11.10 -30.14
CA VAL A 504 -3.07 10.88 -29.33
C VAL A 504 -2.06 12.01 -29.54
N GLY A 505 -1.44 12.46 -28.45
CA GLY A 505 -0.23 13.29 -28.43
C GLY A 505 0.89 12.61 -27.65
N ALA A 506 2.14 13.03 -27.86
CA ALA A 506 3.28 12.49 -27.12
C ALA A 506 4.33 13.56 -26.83
N TYR A 507 4.97 13.45 -25.67
CA TYR A 507 5.99 14.38 -25.19
C TYR A 507 7.19 13.62 -24.64
N ARG A 508 8.40 14.11 -24.97
CA ARG A 508 9.65 13.60 -24.40
C ARG A 508 9.97 14.39 -23.14
N ILE A 509 10.15 13.70 -22.01
CA ILE A 509 10.46 14.30 -20.72
C ILE A 509 11.72 13.64 -20.14
N ASN A 510 12.76 14.45 -19.98
CA ASN A 510 13.97 14.08 -19.25
C ASN A 510 14.05 14.99 -18.01
N PRO A 511 13.83 14.47 -16.80
CA PRO A 511 13.84 15.26 -15.59
C PRO A 511 15.17 16.00 -15.38
N PRO A 512 15.13 17.22 -14.84
CA PRO A 512 16.35 17.93 -14.47
C PRO A 512 17.04 17.22 -13.29
N ALA A 513 18.37 17.38 -13.22
CA ALA A 513 19.17 16.83 -12.12
C ALA A 513 18.89 17.50 -10.76
N ASP A 514 18.22 18.66 -10.74
CA ASP A 514 17.82 19.37 -9.51
C ASP A 514 16.39 18.93 -9.11
N PRO A 515 16.25 18.07 -8.07
CA PRO A 515 14.96 17.55 -7.65
C PRO A 515 14.03 18.67 -7.17
N GLY A 516 12.73 18.52 -7.40
CA GLY A 516 11.71 19.50 -7.00
C GLY A 516 11.39 20.60 -8.01
N SER A 517 12.14 20.74 -9.11
CA SER A 517 11.74 21.61 -10.23
C SER A 517 10.71 20.90 -11.13
N ALA A 518 9.49 21.43 -11.20
CA ALA A 518 8.41 20.81 -11.96
C ALA A 518 8.60 20.97 -13.48
N VAL A 519 8.31 19.91 -14.24
CA VAL A 519 8.19 19.94 -15.70
C VAL A 519 6.73 20.21 -16.06
N ARG A 520 6.45 21.24 -16.86
CA ARG A 520 5.09 21.68 -17.18
C ARG A 520 4.78 21.59 -18.66
N ILE A 521 3.67 20.95 -19.01
CA ILE A 521 3.08 20.96 -20.34
C ILE A 521 1.69 21.58 -20.22
N GLU A 522 1.63 22.91 -20.25
CA GLU A 522 0.40 23.68 -19.95
C GLU A 522 -0.71 23.47 -20.98
N ARG A 523 -0.36 23.24 -22.24
CA ARG A 523 -1.33 23.06 -23.34
C ARG A 523 -0.92 21.88 -24.22
N PRO A 524 -1.13 20.64 -23.74
CA PRO A 524 -0.90 19.45 -24.52
C PRO A 524 -1.69 19.51 -25.86
N GLU A 525 -0.98 19.30 -26.96
CA GLU A 525 -1.47 19.11 -28.32
C GLU A 525 -1.56 17.61 -28.60
N THR A 526 -2.65 17.19 -29.22
CA THR A 526 -2.84 15.84 -29.79
C THR A 526 -2.88 15.94 -31.32
N GLY A 527 -2.61 14.84 -32.02
CA GLY A 527 -2.62 14.80 -33.48
C GLY A 527 -1.25 14.60 -34.12
N LYS A 528 -1.21 14.65 -35.45
CA LYS A 528 -0.01 14.43 -36.26
C LYS A 528 1.16 15.33 -35.87
N ALA A 529 0.90 16.61 -35.61
CA ALA A 529 1.94 17.57 -35.26
C ALA A 529 2.68 17.20 -33.97
N SER A 530 1.94 16.88 -32.91
CA SER A 530 2.47 16.47 -31.61
C SER A 530 3.33 15.21 -31.73
N LEU A 531 2.80 14.17 -32.36
CA LEU A 531 3.50 12.90 -32.56
C LEU A 531 4.76 13.05 -33.44
N ALA A 532 4.69 13.85 -34.51
CA ALA A 532 5.85 14.12 -35.36
C ALA A 532 6.93 14.93 -34.64
N GLU A 533 6.55 15.87 -33.76
CA GLU A 533 7.50 16.62 -32.96
C GLU A 533 8.18 15.73 -31.91
N PHE A 534 7.42 14.83 -31.26
CA PHE A 534 7.99 13.80 -30.40
C PHE A 534 9.07 12.97 -31.12
N VAL A 535 8.76 12.47 -32.32
CA VAL A 535 9.72 11.68 -33.11
C VAL A 535 10.98 12.50 -33.44
N ALA A 536 10.83 13.79 -33.73
CA ALA A 536 11.98 14.67 -33.95
C ALA A 536 12.83 14.84 -32.69
N ASN A 537 12.20 14.98 -31.52
CA ASN A 537 12.90 15.19 -30.24
C ASN A 537 13.67 13.93 -29.82
N VAL A 538 13.02 12.77 -29.83
CA VAL A 538 13.68 11.51 -29.44
C VAL A 538 14.81 11.13 -30.40
N ALA A 539 14.65 11.39 -31.72
CA ALA A 539 15.69 11.15 -32.70
C ALA A 539 16.89 12.10 -32.54
N GLU A 540 16.65 13.36 -32.15
CA GLU A 540 17.71 14.34 -31.91
C GLU A 540 18.48 14.04 -30.62
N GLU A 541 17.77 13.67 -29.54
CA GLU A 541 18.36 13.21 -28.29
C GLU A 541 19.27 12.00 -28.53
N THR A 542 18.73 10.97 -29.20
CA THR A 542 19.48 9.77 -29.57
C THR A 542 20.69 10.11 -30.43
N ARG A 543 20.57 11.08 -31.36
CA ARG A 543 21.69 11.53 -32.21
C ARG A 543 22.81 12.14 -31.37
N VAL A 544 22.47 13.00 -30.42
CA VAL A 544 23.45 13.67 -29.55
C VAL A 544 24.19 12.63 -28.70
N GLU A 545 23.46 11.68 -28.11
CA GLU A 545 24.07 10.60 -27.33
C GLU A 545 25.01 9.71 -28.17
N VAL A 546 24.57 9.27 -29.36
CA VAL A 546 25.41 8.49 -30.27
C VAL A 546 26.66 9.29 -30.70
N SER A 547 26.52 10.60 -30.93
CA SER A 547 27.64 11.43 -31.35
C SER A 547 28.72 11.59 -30.28
N SER A 548 28.36 11.63 -28.99
CA SER A 548 29.32 11.75 -27.90
C SER A 548 30.20 10.51 -27.76
N GLN A 549 29.71 9.33 -28.16
CA GLN A 549 30.50 8.10 -28.19
C GLN A 549 31.54 8.06 -29.31
N GLY A 550 31.31 8.82 -30.39
CA GLY A 550 32.20 8.86 -31.55
C GLY A 550 33.52 9.60 -31.30
N ASP A 551 33.54 10.52 -30.33
CA ASP A 551 34.71 11.35 -30.03
C ASP A 551 35.76 10.63 -29.14
N ASP A 552 35.38 9.54 -28.46
CA ASP A 552 36.24 8.75 -27.56
C ASP A 552 36.85 7.48 -28.21
N ALA A 553 36.50 7.18 -29.46
CA ALA A 553 36.91 5.94 -30.13
C ALA A 553 38.21 6.09 -30.94
N ASP A 554 39.35 5.66 -30.38
CA ASP A 554 40.70 5.66 -30.98
C ASP A 554 40.87 4.71 -32.21
N ASN A 555 39.80 4.30 -32.89
CA ASN A 555 39.82 3.29 -33.95
C ASN A 555 39.05 3.73 -35.22
N ASN A 556 39.80 4.02 -36.29
CA ASN A 556 39.32 4.58 -37.58
C ASN A 556 38.22 3.76 -38.31
N GLY A 557 37.89 2.55 -37.83
CA GLY A 557 36.78 1.72 -38.32
C GLY A 557 35.43 2.00 -37.62
N SER A 558 35.45 2.20 -36.30
CA SER A 558 34.27 2.43 -35.47
C SER A 558 33.68 3.82 -35.67
N GLU A 559 34.54 4.83 -35.89
CA GLU A 559 34.13 6.21 -36.20
C GLU A 559 33.17 6.28 -37.41
N ASN A 560 33.36 5.43 -38.42
CA ASN A 560 32.57 5.47 -39.65
C ASN A 560 31.15 4.90 -39.46
N ALA A 561 30.98 3.88 -38.62
CA ALA A 561 29.67 3.27 -38.35
C ALA A 561 28.81 4.17 -37.46
N VAL A 562 29.38 4.69 -36.37
CA VAL A 562 28.74 5.63 -35.44
C VAL A 562 28.34 6.93 -36.16
N GLN A 563 29.23 7.51 -36.98
CA GLN A 563 28.91 8.69 -37.79
C GLN A 563 27.84 8.40 -38.85
N GLY A 564 27.78 7.17 -39.36
CA GLY A 564 26.73 6.70 -40.27
C GLY A 564 25.35 6.69 -39.61
N LEU A 565 25.28 6.21 -38.37
CA LEU A 565 24.08 6.22 -37.52
C LEU A 565 23.64 7.64 -37.17
N GLU A 566 24.57 8.50 -36.73
CA GLU A 566 24.31 9.91 -36.42
C GLU A 566 23.66 10.65 -37.60
N ARG A 567 24.20 10.47 -38.82
CA ARG A 567 23.66 11.08 -40.05
C ARG A 567 22.27 10.55 -40.40
N ALA A 568 21.99 9.28 -40.12
CA ALA A 568 20.67 8.70 -40.36
C ALA A 568 19.63 9.28 -39.39
N LEU A 569 19.98 9.42 -38.11
CA LEU A 569 19.14 10.07 -37.09
C LEU A 569 18.87 11.54 -37.43
N ALA A 570 19.90 12.29 -37.86
CA ALA A 570 19.72 13.68 -38.32
C ALA A 570 18.69 13.79 -39.46
N ALA A 571 18.66 12.80 -40.35
CA ALA A 571 17.66 12.75 -41.41
C ALA A 571 16.25 12.51 -40.85
N VAL A 572 16.08 11.65 -39.85
CA VAL A 572 14.77 11.44 -39.18
C VAL A 572 14.28 12.76 -38.59
N VAL A 573 15.13 13.45 -37.80
CA VAL A 573 14.82 14.76 -37.19
C VAL A 573 14.29 15.75 -38.21
N GLU A 574 14.99 15.91 -39.33
CA GLU A 574 14.61 16.82 -40.40
C GLU A 574 13.26 16.48 -41.06
N ALA A 575 12.95 15.19 -41.26
CA ALA A 575 11.67 14.78 -41.84
C ALA A 575 10.52 14.93 -40.83
N ALA A 576 10.76 14.57 -39.58
CA ALA A 576 9.79 14.65 -38.50
C ALA A 576 9.41 16.10 -38.16
N ARG A 577 10.39 17.02 -38.08
CA ARG A 577 10.11 18.47 -37.94
C ARG A 577 9.26 19.01 -39.09
N ARG A 578 9.57 18.62 -40.33
CA ARG A 578 8.74 19.00 -41.48
C ARG A 578 7.33 18.41 -41.40
N ALA A 579 7.16 17.18 -40.94
CA ALA A 579 5.83 16.61 -40.73
C ALA A 579 5.04 17.42 -39.68
N ALA A 580 5.68 17.79 -38.57
CA ALA A 580 5.06 18.59 -37.51
C ALA A 580 4.63 19.98 -38.01
N GLU A 581 5.51 20.69 -38.72
CA GLU A 581 5.21 21.98 -39.34
C GLU A 581 4.01 21.90 -40.30
N ARG A 582 3.92 20.83 -41.09
CA ARG A 582 2.82 20.62 -42.05
C ARG A 582 1.52 20.28 -41.34
N GLY A 583 1.57 19.52 -40.24
CA GLY A 583 0.44 19.26 -39.35
C GLY A 583 -0.15 20.56 -38.81
N ARG A 584 0.69 21.38 -38.16
CA ARG A 584 0.30 22.70 -37.63
C ARG A 584 -0.24 23.66 -38.69
N ALA A 585 0.25 23.57 -39.92
CA ALA A 585 -0.24 24.35 -41.06
C ALA A 585 -1.57 23.84 -41.66
N GLY A 586 -2.12 22.74 -41.16
CA GLY A 586 -3.34 22.13 -41.69
C GLY A 586 -3.15 21.36 -43.00
N GLU A 587 -1.91 21.05 -43.39
CA GLU A 587 -1.58 20.46 -44.69
C GLU A 587 -1.49 18.92 -44.62
N ARG A 588 -2.62 18.25 -44.33
CA ARG A 588 -2.70 16.78 -44.12
C ARG A 588 -1.89 15.96 -45.12
N GLY A 589 -2.16 16.12 -46.42
CA GLY A 589 -1.51 15.32 -47.46
C GLY A 589 -0.01 15.59 -47.63
N ASN A 590 0.53 16.71 -47.11
CA ASN A 590 1.96 16.95 -47.06
C ASN A 590 2.57 16.40 -45.77
N ALA A 591 1.85 16.48 -44.64
CA ALA A 591 2.26 15.84 -43.38
C ALA A 591 2.39 14.32 -43.57
N ASP A 592 1.40 13.67 -44.18
CA ASP A 592 1.40 12.23 -44.45
C ASP A 592 2.62 11.80 -45.29
N LYS A 593 2.97 12.57 -46.33
CA LYS A 593 4.17 12.30 -47.15
C LYS A 593 5.47 12.44 -46.37
N GLN A 594 5.55 13.41 -45.45
CA GLN A 594 6.73 13.54 -44.59
C GLN A 594 6.79 12.37 -43.60
N LEU A 595 5.66 11.92 -43.04
CA LEU A 595 5.60 10.74 -42.17
C LEU A 595 6.01 9.46 -42.90
N GLU A 596 5.62 9.26 -44.16
CA GLU A 596 6.14 8.16 -44.99
C GLU A 596 7.67 8.23 -45.13
N THR A 597 8.20 9.44 -45.30
CA THR A 597 9.66 9.66 -45.35
C THR A 597 10.33 9.36 -44.00
N VAL A 598 9.66 9.63 -42.88
CA VAL A 598 10.16 9.29 -41.54
C VAL A 598 10.28 7.77 -41.39
N VAL A 599 9.27 7.00 -41.78
CA VAL A 599 9.30 5.52 -41.73
C VAL A 599 10.49 4.96 -42.50
N GLU A 600 10.71 5.41 -43.74
CA GLU A 600 11.86 4.96 -44.55
C GLU A 600 13.21 5.29 -43.89
N ARG A 601 13.28 6.41 -43.16
CA ARG A 601 14.51 6.85 -42.47
C ARG A 601 14.72 6.10 -41.17
N LEU A 602 13.68 5.78 -40.41
CA LEU A 602 13.77 4.98 -39.19
C LEU A 602 14.27 3.56 -39.51
N GLN A 603 13.75 2.90 -40.55
CA GLN A 603 14.28 1.61 -41.03
C GLN A 603 15.78 1.68 -41.36
N ARG A 604 16.22 2.78 -41.98
CA ARG A 604 17.64 2.99 -42.26
C ARG A 604 18.46 3.21 -40.98
N VAL A 605 17.87 3.81 -39.95
CA VAL A 605 18.52 3.97 -38.65
C VAL A 605 18.68 2.62 -37.97
N GLU A 606 17.67 1.73 -38.01
CA GLU A 606 17.78 0.36 -37.50
C GLU A 606 18.93 -0.42 -38.15
N ASP A 607 19.03 -0.37 -39.49
CA ASP A 607 20.14 -0.98 -40.23
C ASP A 607 21.51 -0.44 -39.77
N ARG A 608 21.61 0.88 -39.54
CA ARG A 608 22.86 1.52 -39.10
C ARG A 608 23.19 1.23 -37.66
N LEU A 609 22.20 1.09 -36.79
CA LEU A 609 22.39 0.68 -35.41
C LEU A 609 22.94 -0.75 -35.36
N ALA A 610 22.41 -1.65 -36.19
CA ALA A 610 22.93 -3.01 -36.28
C ALA A 610 24.40 -3.07 -36.73
N GLU A 611 24.81 -2.18 -37.64
CA GLU A 611 26.21 -2.03 -38.06
C GLU A 611 27.09 -1.45 -36.93
N ALA A 612 26.59 -0.45 -36.19
CA ALA A 612 27.34 0.27 -35.16
C ALA A 612 27.32 -0.39 -33.77
N ARG A 613 26.52 -1.45 -33.56
CA ARG A 613 26.27 -2.02 -32.23
C ARG A 613 27.53 -2.42 -31.47
N ASN A 614 28.51 -3.03 -32.16
CA ASN A 614 29.77 -3.45 -31.52
C ASN A 614 30.70 -2.27 -31.18
N ASP A 615 30.40 -1.10 -31.70
CA ASP A 615 31.18 0.13 -31.54
C ASP A 615 30.54 1.09 -30.52
N LEU A 616 29.39 0.72 -29.93
CA LEU A 616 28.69 1.48 -28.89
C LEU A 616 28.75 0.74 -27.55
N PRO A 617 28.77 1.46 -26.41
CA PRO A 617 28.49 0.85 -25.12
C PRO A 617 27.11 0.17 -25.13
N GLU A 618 26.99 -1.02 -24.51
CA GLU A 618 25.74 -1.80 -24.53
C GLU A 618 24.54 -1.01 -23.95
N PRO A 619 24.65 -0.22 -22.86
CA PRO A 619 23.55 0.62 -22.39
C PRO A 619 23.07 1.64 -23.44
N VAL A 620 23.99 2.30 -24.14
CA VAL A 620 23.67 3.28 -25.21
C VAL A 620 22.99 2.59 -26.39
N ALA A 621 23.47 1.40 -26.79
CA ALA A 621 22.85 0.62 -27.85
C ALA A 621 21.42 0.17 -27.49
N ARG A 622 21.18 -0.23 -26.23
CA ARG A 622 19.84 -0.57 -25.71
C ARG A 622 18.91 0.65 -25.67
N ALA A 623 19.38 1.77 -25.13
CA ALA A 623 18.61 3.03 -25.09
C ALA A 623 18.22 3.48 -26.50
N THR A 624 19.18 3.48 -27.44
CA THR A 624 18.93 3.80 -28.86
C THR A 624 17.86 2.89 -29.45
N ASN A 625 17.95 1.58 -29.22
CA ASN A 625 16.97 0.62 -29.72
C ASN A 625 15.56 0.84 -29.13
N ASN A 626 15.44 1.14 -27.83
CA ASN A 626 14.15 1.40 -27.19
C ASN A 626 13.52 2.71 -27.69
N ARG A 627 14.32 3.75 -27.88
CA ARG A 627 13.93 5.04 -28.47
C ARG A 627 13.44 4.89 -29.91
N LEU A 628 14.07 4.03 -30.71
CA LEU A 628 13.61 3.73 -32.07
C LEU A 628 12.24 3.06 -32.09
N LYS A 629 12.01 2.08 -31.20
CA LYS A 629 10.67 1.47 -31.06
C LYS A 629 9.61 2.50 -30.71
N GLN A 630 9.92 3.47 -29.83
CA GLN A 630 9.01 4.59 -29.56
C GLN A 630 8.78 5.44 -30.82
N ALA A 631 9.85 5.83 -31.50
CA ALA A 631 9.77 6.64 -32.71
C ALA A 631 8.91 5.97 -33.81
N ASP A 632 9.07 4.66 -34.02
CA ASP A 632 8.27 3.89 -34.95
C ASP A 632 6.79 3.84 -34.53
N ARG A 633 6.51 3.46 -33.27
CA ARG A 633 5.14 3.43 -32.72
C ARG A 633 4.44 4.78 -32.89
N ARG A 634 5.11 5.90 -32.56
CA ARG A 634 4.54 7.25 -32.66
C ARG A 634 4.39 7.71 -34.11
N THR A 635 5.30 7.31 -35.01
CA THR A 635 5.16 7.57 -36.44
C THR A 635 3.95 6.84 -37.03
N GLU A 636 3.71 5.59 -36.63
CA GLU A 636 2.53 4.82 -37.06
C GLU A 636 1.23 5.42 -36.53
N GLN A 637 1.18 5.78 -35.25
CA GLN A 637 0.05 6.51 -34.66
C GLN A 637 -0.22 7.80 -35.44
N ALA A 638 0.82 8.60 -35.73
CA ALA A 638 0.67 9.83 -36.50
C ALA A 638 0.10 9.56 -37.89
N ARG A 639 0.51 8.50 -38.58
CA ARG A 639 -0.03 8.17 -39.92
C ARG A 639 -1.52 7.81 -39.87
N ASN A 640 -1.95 7.11 -38.82
CA ASN A 640 -3.33 6.68 -38.63
C ASN A 640 -4.24 7.81 -38.11
N GLU A 641 -3.65 8.83 -37.49
CA GLU A 641 -4.38 9.96 -36.90
C GLU A 641 -5.06 10.83 -37.96
N THR A 642 -6.24 11.37 -37.63
CA THR A 642 -6.98 12.29 -38.49
C THR A 642 -6.80 13.74 -38.06
N LYS A 643 -6.60 13.97 -36.76
CA LYS A 643 -6.25 15.27 -36.18
C LYS A 643 -4.84 15.69 -36.62
N LEU A 644 -4.64 16.99 -36.86
CA LEU A 644 -3.44 17.53 -37.51
C LEU A 644 -2.44 18.14 -36.55
#